data_AF-A0A955EUF7-F1
#
_entry.id   AF-A0A955EUF7-F1
#
_cell.length_a   1.000
_cell.length_b   1.000
_cell.length_c   1.000
_cell.angle_alpha   90.00
_cell.angle_beta   90.00
_cell.angle_gamma   90.00
#
_symmetry.space_group_name_H-M   'P 1'
#
loop_
_entity.id
_entity.type
_entity.pdbx_description
1 polymer ?
#
loop_
_entity_poly.entity_id
_entity_poly.type
_entity_poly.pdbx_seq_one_letter_code
_entity_poly.pdbx_strand_id
1 'polypeptide(L)'
;MRRTTPPGPRRSVGFHLLALALTSAIAGALLYVAKDQWSAQPARGYTSFGLWAGGTAAALLLAAWVYMLRRRGLQERLPGRLQTWLRVHVWIGLLAVWLALLHAGFHVDDTLGAVLLIAFAFVVVTGLVGWWFYVRVPGHGVVRGPGHMASVATEREIERLRRALAEAPAGRSEAFRAALARLQGQDARKAIGSLAPGEQETLDQARADHDHLKAAEARLAQQRRLHVWLRGWTWLHVPVAVLLPLLVTWHALDAFDVPLRARRPSPSDFASPESCRECHRAQYDEWISSMHAMAQSSPTVDAQNRLVLAHERAQLESGERRLPLVGDLCVKCHAPTGSQPFLEDVEGPLTLLADRAEASRFGVSCVTCHQVTALHAEDPSTHPTERPWQNSENLIWRPGRVQHGIVGPEGSPPFVGNTGHQAERLAAMDSADFCASCHTVRAVDPEVSPERQKDDGVLALQDTWQEWRDGGEELNWSHLGVSCLHCHGSDLTSLVRLAETMERNDTPLTERVARMRQAVLAHAQAPALGSATPLAATPADGFDLPLGPRRRFLHTFVGVDHPLGTDVPYPSDHPRHADNARIRETMTARTADLLRIAAALHVTEVRRGEVEVEVANLATGHHLPAGFAFAREMWLEVAVRDTARADGWRVIVGGGGDGLPLTRGERLDKSARSGLRNFQAVLWTGAHGDDTVLQNQTKKVLKGKEAVANGFPDRVDFLLPGQSRPVVVPAPVERGQRVRVRLLFRALPPEFIEELASRTERTPADHLYPDGDAARRSREATLLRAMADDPPIHVMATDEG
;
A
#
# COMPACT_ATOMS: atom_id res chain seq x y z
N MET A 1 -57.57 7.10 -65.76
CA MET A 1 -56.45 7.79 -65.08
C MET A 1 -55.69 6.77 -64.24
N ARG A 2 -54.38 6.61 -64.48
CA ARG A 2 -53.53 5.58 -63.86
C ARG A 2 -53.40 5.80 -62.35
N ARG A 3 -53.66 4.74 -61.56
CA ARG A 3 -53.28 4.65 -60.14
C ARG A 3 -51.77 4.57 -60.02
N THR A 4 -51.13 5.60 -59.46
CA THR A 4 -49.73 5.55 -59.02
C THR A 4 -49.71 5.19 -57.53
N THR A 5 -49.31 3.96 -57.22
CA THR A 5 -48.95 3.54 -55.86
C THR A 5 -47.69 4.28 -55.40
N PRO A 6 -47.64 4.83 -54.16
CA PRO A 6 -46.45 5.49 -53.65
C PRO A 6 -45.34 4.47 -53.32
N PRO A 7 -44.05 4.87 -53.40
CA PRO A 7 -42.93 3.95 -53.17
C PRO A 7 -42.80 3.59 -51.68
N GLY A 8 -42.60 2.30 -51.40
CA GLY A 8 -42.42 1.74 -50.05
C GLY A 8 -41.08 2.08 -49.37
N PRO A 9 -40.96 1.77 -48.06
CA PRO A 9 -39.88 2.25 -47.19
C PRO A 9 -38.59 1.42 -47.35
N ARG A 10 -37.87 1.56 -48.47
CA ARG A 10 -36.62 0.80 -48.72
C ARG A 10 -35.32 1.53 -48.38
N ARG A 11 -35.35 2.78 -47.89
CA ARG A 11 -34.13 3.63 -47.76
C ARG A 11 -33.42 3.65 -46.39
N SER A 12 -33.89 2.98 -45.35
CA SER A 12 -33.22 2.97 -44.03
C SER A 12 -32.50 1.67 -43.66
N VAL A 13 -32.93 0.52 -44.21
CA VAL A 13 -32.39 -0.80 -43.83
C VAL A 13 -30.91 -0.94 -44.22
N GLY A 14 -30.52 -0.48 -45.41
CA GLY A 14 -29.13 -0.55 -45.87
C GLY A 14 -28.12 0.20 -44.98
N PHE A 15 -28.51 1.35 -44.42
CA PHE A 15 -27.66 2.09 -43.49
C PHE A 15 -27.48 1.36 -42.15
N HIS A 16 -28.55 0.78 -41.60
CA HIS A 16 -28.46 0.03 -40.35
C HIS A 16 -27.69 -1.27 -40.51
N LEU A 17 -27.83 -1.96 -41.65
CA LEU A 17 -27.03 -3.14 -41.97
C LEU A 17 -25.55 -2.79 -42.17
N LEU A 18 -25.25 -1.70 -42.88
CA LEU A 18 -23.88 -1.22 -43.06
C LEU A 18 -23.24 -0.80 -41.74
N ALA A 19 -23.95 -0.04 -40.91
CA ALA A 19 -23.44 0.41 -39.63
C ALA A 19 -23.30 -0.75 -38.62
N LEU A 20 -24.19 -1.75 -38.66
CA LEU A 20 -24.03 -2.98 -37.89
C LEU A 20 -22.82 -3.77 -38.35
N ALA A 21 -22.63 -3.93 -39.67
CA ALA A 21 -21.48 -4.60 -40.24
C ALA A 21 -20.17 -3.88 -39.88
N LEU A 22 -20.15 -2.54 -39.96
CA LEU A 22 -18.97 -1.74 -39.65
C LEU A 22 -18.62 -1.80 -38.15
N THR A 23 -19.62 -1.64 -37.28
CA THR A 23 -19.40 -1.75 -35.82
C THR A 23 -19.04 -3.17 -35.39
N SER A 24 -19.62 -4.20 -36.01
CA SER A 24 -19.25 -5.59 -35.76
C SER A 24 -17.85 -5.93 -36.29
N ALA A 25 -17.46 -5.37 -37.44
CA ALA A 25 -16.11 -5.51 -37.98
C ALA A 25 -15.07 -4.79 -37.11
N ILE A 26 -15.37 -3.57 -36.65
CA ILE A 26 -14.52 -2.81 -35.71
C ILE A 26 -14.43 -3.56 -34.38
N ALA A 27 -15.54 -4.04 -33.81
CA ALA A 27 -15.54 -4.83 -32.59
C ALA A 27 -14.75 -6.14 -32.76
N GLY A 28 -14.91 -6.84 -33.89
CA GLY A 28 -14.15 -8.04 -34.22
C GLY A 28 -12.65 -7.78 -34.37
N ALA A 29 -12.26 -6.70 -35.03
CA ALA A 29 -10.87 -6.27 -35.15
C ALA A 29 -10.28 -5.88 -33.78
N LEU A 30 -11.05 -5.15 -32.97
CA LEU A 30 -10.66 -4.79 -31.61
C LEU A 30 -10.51 -6.02 -30.71
N LEU A 31 -11.41 -7.01 -30.81
CA LEU A 31 -11.31 -8.28 -30.09
C LEU A 31 -10.11 -9.13 -30.56
N TYR A 32 -9.80 -9.11 -31.86
CA TYR A 32 -8.64 -9.78 -32.41
C TYR A 32 -7.33 -9.16 -31.91
N VAL A 33 -7.22 -7.82 -31.94
CA VAL A 33 -6.09 -7.09 -31.37
C VAL A 33 -6.02 -7.31 -29.85
N ALA A 34 -7.16 -7.26 -29.15
CA ALA A 34 -7.22 -7.52 -27.72
C ALA A 34 -6.78 -8.94 -27.37
N LYS A 35 -7.04 -9.95 -28.21
CA LYS A 35 -6.55 -11.33 -28.00
C LYS A 35 -5.03 -11.43 -28.04
N ASP A 36 -4.39 -10.75 -29.01
CA ASP A 36 -2.93 -10.74 -29.16
C ASP A 36 -2.26 -9.89 -28.06
N GLN A 37 -2.89 -8.78 -27.69
CA GLN A 37 -2.48 -7.97 -26.54
C GLN A 37 -2.69 -8.73 -25.22
N TRP A 38 -3.75 -9.51 -25.04
CA TRP A 38 -3.99 -10.30 -23.82
C TRP A 38 -2.82 -11.23 -23.47
N SER A 39 -2.09 -11.72 -24.48
CA SER A 39 -0.87 -12.51 -24.29
C SER A 39 0.40 -11.70 -23.99
N ALA A 40 0.42 -10.39 -24.26
CA ALA A 40 1.58 -9.51 -24.10
C ALA A 40 1.41 -8.45 -22.99
N GLN A 41 0.29 -7.71 -23.00
CA GLN A 41 -0.22 -6.83 -21.94
C GLN A 41 -1.76 -6.71 -22.00
N PRO A 42 -2.51 -6.96 -20.91
CA PRO A 42 -3.96 -6.90 -20.92
C PRO A 42 -4.45 -5.48 -21.23
N ALA A 43 -5.53 -5.38 -22.02
CA ALA A 43 -6.14 -4.09 -22.33
C ALA A 43 -6.78 -3.51 -21.06
N ARG A 44 -6.03 -2.70 -20.31
CA ARG A 44 -6.48 -2.10 -19.05
C ARG A 44 -6.22 -0.61 -19.03
N GLY A 45 -6.95 0.13 -18.18
CA GLY A 45 -6.90 1.59 -18.08
C GLY A 45 -5.54 2.18 -17.74
N TYR A 46 -4.57 1.37 -17.31
CA TYR A 46 -3.18 1.75 -17.08
C TYR A 46 -2.24 1.48 -18.26
N THR A 47 -2.67 0.72 -19.26
CA THR A 47 -1.86 0.40 -20.45
C THR A 47 -2.04 1.47 -21.53
N SER A 48 -1.04 1.66 -22.40
CA SER A 48 -1.15 2.63 -23.51
C SER A 48 -2.35 2.34 -24.42
N PHE A 49 -2.65 1.07 -24.67
CA PHE A 49 -3.81 0.67 -25.47
C PHE A 49 -5.13 0.94 -24.74
N GLY A 50 -5.25 0.55 -23.46
CA GLY A 50 -6.47 0.81 -22.69
C GLY A 50 -6.71 2.30 -22.45
N LEU A 51 -5.67 3.12 -22.29
CA LEU A 51 -5.78 4.58 -22.24
C LEU A 51 -6.27 5.17 -23.58
N TRP A 52 -5.75 4.69 -24.71
CA TRP A 52 -6.25 5.07 -26.03
C TRP A 52 -7.73 4.70 -26.20
N ALA A 53 -8.12 3.49 -25.79
CA ALA A 53 -9.51 3.03 -25.86
C ALA A 53 -10.43 3.90 -24.98
N GLY A 54 -10.03 4.17 -23.74
CA GLY A 54 -10.77 5.01 -22.79
C GLY A 54 -10.90 6.45 -23.26
N GLY A 55 -9.80 7.07 -23.71
CA GLY A 55 -9.80 8.42 -24.28
C GLY A 55 -10.66 8.53 -25.54
N THR A 56 -10.63 7.53 -26.41
CA THR A 56 -11.49 7.48 -27.60
C THR A 56 -12.96 7.30 -27.20
N ALA A 57 -13.28 6.44 -26.22
CA ALA A 57 -14.64 6.29 -25.69
C ALA A 57 -15.16 7.61 -25.10
N ALA A 58 -14.35 8.32 -24.32
CA ALA A 58 -14.69 9.63 -23.77
C ALA A 58 -14.94 10.67 -24.87
N ALA A 59 -14.12 10.71 -25.92
CA ALA A 59 -14.32 11.61 -27.06
C ALA A 59 -15.63 11.31 -27.82
N LEU A 60 -15.96 10.01 -28.02
CA LEU A 60 -17.22 9.60 -28.64
C LEU A 60 -18.43 9.95 -27.76
N LEU A 61 -18.32 9.83 -26.43
CA LEU A 61 -19.33 10.25 -25.48
C LEU A 61 -19.57 11.76 -25.53
N LEU A 62 -18.50 12.57 -25.58
CA LEU A 62 -18.61 14.02 -25.76
C LEU A 62 -19.27 14.37 -27.10
N ALA A 63 -18.91 13.68 -28.19
CA ALA A 63 -19.56 13.85 -29.49
C ALA A 63 -21.05 13.46 -29.45
N ALA A 64 -21.41 12.40 -28.71
CA ALA A 64 -22.80 12.02 -28.47
C ALA A 64 -23.55 13.08 -27.66
N TRP A 65 -22.84 13.81 -26.79
CA TRP A 65 -23.39 14.92 -26.02
C TRP A 65 -23.69 16.16 -26.87
N VAL A 66 -22.92 16.43 -27.92
CA VAL A 66 -23.18 17.52 -28.88
C VAL A 66 -24.56 17.39 -29.54
N TYR A 67 -25.05 16.15 -29.75
CA TYR A 67 -26.43 15.92 -30.23
C TYR A 67 -27.50 16.55 -29.31
N MET A 68 -27.31 16.46 -27.99
CA MET A 68 -28.24 17.02 -27.02
C MET A 68 -28.23 18.55 -27.05
N LEU A 69 -27.04 19.17 -27.16
CA LEU A 69 -26.89 20.63 -27.32
C LEU A 69 -27.57 21.12 -28.62
N ARG A 70 -27.42 20.36 -29.70
CA ARG A 70 -28.09 20.64 -30.97
C ARG A 70 -29.62 20.61 -30.84
N ARG A 71 -30.17 19.60 -30.15
CA ARG A 71 -31.61 19.44 -29.97
C ARG A 71 -32.24 20.54 -29.10
N ARG A 72 -31.48 21.15 -28.18
CA ARG A 72 -32.01 22.15 -27.22
C ARG A 72 -31.82 23.61 -27.63
N GLY A 73 -30.88 23.96 -28.51
CA GLY A 73 -30.66 25.37 -28.87
C GLY A 73 -29.81 25.68 -30.10
N LEU A 74 -29.06 24.73 -30.65
CA LEU A 74 -28.20 24.95 -31.84
C LEU A 74 -28.80 24.43 -33.15
N GLN A 75 -30.12 24.21 -33.18
CA GLN A 75 -30.81 23.56 -34.30
C GLN A 75 -30.59 24.29 -35.64
N GLU A 76 -30.40 25.61 -35.62
CA GLU A 76 -30.18 26.43 -36.82
C GLU A 76 -28.70 26.62 -37.19
N ARG A 77 -27.75 26.33 -36.29
CA ARG A 77 -26.31 26.58 -36.52
C ARG A 77 -25.55 25.34 -37.03
N LEU A 78 -26.10 24.14 -36.86
CA LEU A 78 -25.41 22.88 -37.19
C LEU A 78 -26.04 22.16 -38.39
N PRO A 79 -25.25 21.83 -39.44
CA PRO A 79 -25.76 21.29 -40.70
C PRO A 79 -26.33 19.86 -40.56
N GLY A 80 -27.22 19.49 -41.48
CA GLY A 80 -27.74 18.13 -41.63
C GLY A 80 -29.10 17.84 -40.97
N ARG A 81 -29.72 16.71 -41.36
CA ARG A 81 -31.06 16.32 -40.88
C ARG A 81 -30.99 15.77 -39.46
N LEU A 82 -31.96 16.12 -38.60
CA LEU A 82 -32.06 15.62 -37.22
C LEU A 82 -32.06 14.09 -37.14
N GLN A 83 -32.67 13.42 -38.13
CA GLN A 83 -32.68 11.96 -38.22
C GLN A 83 -31.28 11.37 -38.44
N THR A 84 -30.41 12.04 -39.21
CA THR A 84 -29.02 11.61 -39.41
C THR A 84 -28.23 11.73 -38.12
N TRP A 85 -28.40 12.86 -37.40
CA TRP A 85 -27.76 13.09 -36.11
C TRP A 85 -28.17 12.07 -35.05
N LEU A 86 -29.46 11.71 -34.96
CA LEU A 86 -29.94 10.66 -34.05
C LEU A 86 -29.30 9.31 -34.38
N ARG A 87 -29.16 8.98 -35.68
CA ARG A 87 -28.48 7.74 -36.09
C ARG A 87 -27.01 7.75 -35.69
N VAL A 88 -26.30 8.84 -35.92
CA VAL A 88 -24.89 8.98 -35.52
C VAL A 88 -24.75 8.82 -34.01
N HIS A 89 -25.58 9.52 -33.21
CA HIS A 89 -25.58 9.43 -31.74
C HIS A 89 -25.72 7.98 -31.23
N VAL A 90 -26.64 7.20 -31.78
CA VAL A 90 -26.83 5.79 -31.38
C VAL A 90 -25.59 4.95 -31.73
N TRP A 91 -25.05 5.10 -32.94
CA TRP A 91 -23.92 4.26 -33.38
C TRP A 91 -22.60 4.60 -32.70
N ILE A 92 -22.31 5.89 -32.47
CA ILE A 92 -21.11 6.28 -31.72
C ILE A 92 -21.22 5.88 -30.25
N GLY A 93 -22.43 5.91 -29.66
CA GLY A 93 -22.68 5.41 -28.32
C GLY A 93 -22.41 3.91 -28.20
N LEU A 94 -22.89 3.11 -29.17
CA LEU A 94 -22.62 1.66 -29.21
C LEU A 94 -21.13 1.34 -29.41
N LEU A 95 -20.41 2.11 -30.23
CA LEU A 95 -18.96 1.96 -30.39
C LEU A 95 -18.22 2.31 -29.10
N ALA A 96 -18.62 3.38 -28.42
CA ALA A 96 -18.04 3.79 -27.16
C ALA A 96 -18.20 2.72 -26.05
N VAL A 97 -19.26 1.90 -26.07
CA VAL A 97 -19.41 0.76 -25.15
C VAL A 97 -18.28 -0.25 -25.32
N TRP A 98 -17.98 -0.65 -26.57
CA TRP A 98 -16.90 -1.59 -26.84
C TRP A 98 -15.54 -1.04 -26.40
N LEU A 99 -15.27 0.23 -26.68
CA LEU A 99 -14.03 0.88 -26.26
C LEU A 99 -13.93 1.04 -24.74
N ALA A 100 -15.04 1.32 -24.05
CA ALA A 100 -15.08 1.38 -22.59
C ALA A 100 -14.86 0.00 -21.95
N LEU A 101 -15.43 -1.07 -22.52
CA LEU A 101 -15.19 -2.44 -22.07
C LEU A 101 -13.73 -2.87 -22.29
N LEU A 102 -13.13 -2.47 -23.41
CA LEU A 102 -11.71 -2.70 -23.69
C LEU A 102 -10.80 -1.89 -22.77
N HIS A 103 -11.17 -0.66 -22.42
CA HIS A 103 -10.47 0.14 -21.41
C HIS A 103 -10.52 -0.54 -20.03
N ALA A 104 -11.65 -1.13 -19.67
CA ALA A 104 -11.84 -1.87 -18.43
C ALA A 104 -11.24 -3.29 -18.45
N GLY A 105 -10.70 -3.75 -19.58
CA GLY A 105 -10.24 -5.13 -19.75
C GLY A 105 -11.32 -6.18 -19.52
N PHE A 106 -12.58 -5.84 -19.75
CA PHE A 106 -13.76 -6.67 -19.43
C PHE A 106 -13.91 -7.02 -17.94
N HIS A 107 -13.28 -6.27 -17.04
CA HIS A 107 -13.45 -6.42 -15.60
C HIS A 107 -14.37 -5.34 -15.03
N VAL A 108 -15.00 -5.67 -13.90
CA VAL A 108 -15.84 -4.76 -13.12
C VAL A 108 -15.32 -4.83 -11.69
N ASP A 109 -14.40 -3.93 -11.36
CA ASP A 109 -13.77 -3.85 -10.04
C ASP A 109 -14.59 -2.91 -9.11
N ASP A 110 -14.49 -3.04 -7.79
CA ASP A 110 -15.24 -2.25 -6.78
C ASP A 110 -14.79 -0.77 -6.69
N THR A 111 -14.88 -0.05 -7.81
CA THR A 111 -14.38 1.31 -7.97
C THR A 111 -15.40 2.22 -8.64
N LEU A 112 -15.08 3.52 -8.68
CA LEU A 112 -15.78 4.51 -9.49
C LEU A 112 -15.98 4.06 -10.96
N GLY A 113 -15.01 3.32 -11.53
CA GLY A 113 -15.11 2.78 -12.89
C GLY A 113 -16.32 1.87 -13.09
N ALA A 114 -16.67 1.03 -12.12
CA ALA A 114 -17.86 0.18 -12.18
C ALA A 114 -19.16 1.00 -12.17
N VAL A 115 -19.23 2.05 -11.33
CA VAL A 115 -20.37 2.98 -11.30
C VAL A 115 -20.55 3.66 -12.66
N LEU A 116 -19.46 4.11 -13.28
CA LEU A 116 -19.49 4.69 -14.62
C LEU A 116 -19.96 3.69 -15.67
N LEU A 117 -19.46 2.45 -15.63
CA LEU A 117 -19.85 1.41 -16.59
C LEU A 117 -21.35 1.08 -16.48
N ILE A 118 -21.88 0.98 -15.25
CA ILE A 118 -23.31 0.77 -14.99
C ILE A 118 -24.13 1.97 -15.49
N ALA A 119 -23.72 3.20 -15.16
CA ALA A 119 -24.40 4.41 -15.62
C ALA A 119 -24.39 4.52 -17.16
N PHE A 120 -23.28 4.16 -17.79
CA PHE A 120 -23.17 4.15 -19.24
C PHE A 120 -24.06 3.07 -19.88
N ALA A 121 -24.04 1.85 -19.35
CA ALA A 121 -24.92 0.77 -19.78
C ALA A 121 -26.40 1.17 -19.67
N PHE A 122 -26.77 1.84 -18.58
CA PHE A 122 -28.12 2.38 -18.39
C PHE A 122 -28.50 3.39 -19.48
N VAL A 123 -27.62 4.35 -19.80
CA VAL A 123 -27.85 5.33 -20.87
C VAL A 123 -28.01 4.64 -22.22
N VAL A 124 -27.20 3.62 -22.51
CA VAL A 124 -27.27 2.87 -23.77
C VAL A 124 -28.58 2.09 -23.88
N VAL A 125 -28.94 1.32 -22.85
CA VAL A 125 -30.19 0.53 -22.85
C VAL A 125 -31.41 1.44 -22.98
N THR A 126 -31.47 2.51 -22.18
CA THR A 126 -32.58 3.48 -22.26
C THR A 126 -32.58 4.23 -23.60
N GLY A 127 -31.41 4.51 -24.19
CA GLY A 127 -31.28 5.11 -25.51
C GLY A 127 -31.79 4.19 -26.63
N LEU A 128 -31.49 2.89 -26.57
CA LEU A 128 -32.01 1.88 -27.50
C LEU A 128 -33.53 1.74 -27.40
N VAL A 129 -34.09 1.80 -26.18
CA VAL A 129 -35.54 1.83 -25.96
C VAL A 129 -36.16 3.09 -26.60
N GLY A 130 -35.55 4.26 -26.42
CA GLY A 130 -35.98 5.50 -27.06
C GLY A 130 -35.93 5.43 -28.60
N TRP A 131 -34.86 4.84 -29.14
CA TRP A 131 -34.73 4.58 -30.58
C TRP A 131 -35.79 3.60 -31.10
N TRP A 132 -36.08 2.54 -30.34
CA TRP A 132 -37.14 1.57 -30.66
C TRP A 132 -38.51 2.24 -30.75
N PHE A 133 -38.86 3.12 -29.80
CA PHE A 133 -40.08 3.94 -29.87
C PHE A 133 -40.08 4.84 -31.10
N TYR A 134 -38.95 5.49 -31.41
CA TYR A 134 -38.83 6.36 -32.58
C TYR A 134 -39.03 5.62 -33.92
N VAL A 135 -38.58 4.37 -34.02
CA VAL A 135 -38.70 3.55 -35.25
C VAL A 135 -40.07 2.89 -35.38
N ARG A 136 -40.71 2.47 -34.27
CA ARG A 136 -42.00 1.78 -34.29
C ARG A 136 -43.22 2.70 -34.40
N VAL A 137 -43.12 3.98 -34.04
CA VAL A 137 -44.23 4.93 -34.20
C VAL A 137 -44.45 5.20 -35.69
N PRO A 138 -45.58 4.78 -36.29
CA PRO A 138 -45.78 4.92 -37.74
C PRO A 138 -45.82 6.40 -38.14
N GLY A 139 -44.90 6.81 -39.01
CA GLY A 139 -44.89 8.16 -39.59
C GLY A 139 -46.08 8.50 -40.51
N HIS A 140 -47.11 7.65 -40.58
CA HIS A 140 -48.17 7.72 -41.60
C HIS A 140 -49.43 8.49 -41.18
N GLY A 141 -49.43 9.19 -40.04
CA GLY A 141 -50.61 10.00 -39.69
C GLY A 141 -50.47 11.06 -38.62
N VAL A 142 -49.26 11.34 -38.12
CA VAL A 142 -49.14 12.20 -36.92
C VAL A 142 -48.29 13.46 -37.09
N VAL A 143 -47.34 13.59 -38.03
CA VAL A 143 -46.59 14.86 -38.15
C VAL A 143 -45.97 15.11 -39.54
N ARG A 144 -46.31 16.24 -40.17
CA ARG A 144 -45.44 17.02 -41.09
C ARG A 144 -45.31 18.45 -40.53
N GLY A 145 -44.54 18.65 -39.46
CA GLY A 145 -44.24 19.99 -38.91
C GLY A 145 -43.89 19.99 -37.41
N PRO A 146 -42.92 20.81 -36.94
CA PRO A 146 -42.45 20.80 -35.56
C PRO A 146 -43.38 21.57 -34.61
N GLY A 147 -43.52 21.04 -33.38
CA GLY A 147 -44.11 21.73 -32.22
C GLY A 147 -45.62 21.51 -32.04
N HIS A 148 -46.02 20.95 -30.90
CA HIS A 148 -47.35 20.92 -30.23
C HIS A 148 -48.65 20.71 -31.04
N MET A 149 -48.62 20.63 -32.37
CA MET A 149 -49.80 20.69 -33.22
C MET A 149 -50.39 19.32 -33.56
N ALA A 150 -49.71 18.21 -33.24
CA ALA A 150 -50.22 16.87 -33.54
C ALA A 150 -51.44 16.50 -32.69
N SER A 151 -51.38 16.73 -31.38
CA SER A 151 -52.52 16.50 -30.48
C SER A 151 -53.56 17.60 -30.61
N VAL A 152 -53.15 18.86 -30.73
CA VAL A 152 -54.06 20.02 -30.84
C VAL A 152 -54.89 19.96 -32.14
N ALA A 153 -54.31 19.54 -33.26
CA ALA A 153 -55.06 19.36 -34.50
C ALA A 153 -56.07 18.21 -34.40
N THR A 154 -55.68 17.10 -33.76
CA THR A 154 -56.57 15.95 -33.52
C THR A 154 -57.70 16.32 -32.54
N GLU A 155 -57.41 17.11 -31.50
CA GLU A 155 -58.41 17.63 -30.57
C GLU A 155 -59.40 18.57 -31.27
N ARG A 156 -58.93 19.46 -32.15
CA ARG A 156 -59.79 20.32 -32.99
C ARG A 156 -60.61 19.53 -34.02
N GLU A 157 -60.12 18.40 -34.49
CA GLU A 157 -60.86 17.48 -35.38
C GLU A 157 -61.99 16.78 -34.62
N ILE A 158 -61.69 16.22 -33.45
CA ILE A 158 -62.68 15.63 -32.54
C ILE A 158 -63.78 16.64 -32.20
N GLU A 159 -63.40 17.87 -31.87
CA GLU A 159 -64.36 18.90 -31.50
C GLU A 159 -65.27 19.33 -32.66
N ARG A 160 -64.73 19.38 -33.88
CA ARG A 160 -65.52 19.62 -35.10
C ARG A 160 -66.51 18.49 -35.39
N LEU A 161 -66.06 17.23 -35.31
CA LEU A 161 -66.90 16.05 -35.55
C LEU A 161 -68.01 15.90 -34.48
N ARG A 162 -67.70 16.18 -33.21
CA ARG A 162 -68.70 16.19 -32.12
C ARG A 162 -69.78 17.24 -32.35
N ARG A 163 -69.40 18.45 -32.81
CA ARG A 163 -70.36 19.52 -33.15
C ARG A 163 -71.25 19.11 -34.32
N ALA A 164 -70.68 18.59 -35.41
CA ALA A 164 -71.44 18.12 -36.57
C ALA A 164 -72.48 17.04 -36.20
N LEU A 165 -72.11 16.09 -35.33
CA LEU A 165 -73.03 15.04 -34.84
C LEU A 165 -74.09 15.57 -33.86
N ALA A 166 -73.79 16.63 -33.10
CA ALA A 166 -74.75 17.25 -32.18
C ALA A 166 -75.79 18.14 -32.90
N GLU A 167 -75.41 18.74 -34.02
CA GLU A 167 -76.28 19.59 -34.86
C GLU A 167 -77.12 18.78 -35.86
N ALA A 168 -76.67 17.57 -36.24
CA ALA A 168 -77.36 16.66 -37.16
C ALA A 168 -78.87 16.39 -36.89
N PRO A 169 -79.37 16.25 -35.65
CA PRO A 169 -80.79 15.97 -35.39
C PRO A 169 -81.72 17.19 -35.49
N ALA A 170 -81.20 18.41 -35.62
CA ALA A 170 -82.01 19.63 -35.65
C ALA A 170 -82.97 19.65 -36.85
N GLY A 171 -84.28 19.77 -36.58
CA GLY A 171 -85.31 19.82 -37.62
C GLY A 171 -85.60 18.48 -38.33
N ARG A 172 -85.13 17.34 -37.80
CA ARG A 172 -85.28 16.00 -38.41
C ARG A 172 -86.32 15.11 -37.71
N SER A 173 -86.78 14.07 -38.42
CA SER A 173 -87.83 13.15 -37.98
C SER A 173 -87.48 12.40 -36.67
N GLU A 174 -88.50 11.90 -35.97
CA GLU A 174 -88.31 11.07 -34.76
C GLU A 174 -87.59 9.76 -35.09
N ALA A 175 -87.82 9.20 -36.29
CA ALA A 175 -87.10 8.04 -36.82
C ALA A 175 -85.60 8.32 -37.01
N PHE A 176 -85.23 9.48 -37.56
CA PHE A 176 -83.83 9.89 -37.69
C PHE A 176 -83.17 10.10 -36.32
N ARG A 177 -83.85 10.78 -35.40
CA ARG A 177 -83.35 11.01 -34.03
C ARG A 177 -83.09 9.70 -33.28
N ALA A 178 -83.98 8.71 -33.41
CA ALA A 178 -83.78 7.39 -32.82
C ALA A 178 -82.64 6.60 -33.49
N ALA A 179 -82.49 6.70 -34.82
CA ALA A 179 -81.43 6.04 -35.56
C ALA A 179 -80.04 6.61 -35.20
N LEU A 180 -79.92 7.94 -35.09
CA LEU A 180 -78.69 8.60 -34.66
C LEU A 180 -78.36 8.31 -33.19
N ALA A 181 -79.35 8.31 -32.30
CA ALA A 181 -79.17 7.96 -30.89
C ALA A 181 -78.67 6.51 -30.72
N ARG A 182 -79.22 5.57 -31.50
CA ARG A 182 -78.75 4.17 -31.55
C ARG A 182 -77.32 4.05 -32.09
N LEU A 183 -76.98 4.85 -33.08
CA LEU A 183 -75.62 4.92 -33.64
C LEU A 183 -74.60 5.46 -32.63
N GLN A 184 -75.01 6.41 -31.79
CA GLN A 184 -74.21 6.96 -30.68
C GLN A 184 -74.20 6.06 -29.42
N GLY A 185 -74.87 4.91 -29.44
CA GLY A 185 -74.93 3.97 -28.32
C GLY A 185 -75.79 4.45 -27.13
N GLN A 186 -76.72 5.38 -27.37
CA GLN A 186 -77.68 5.86 -26.37
C GLN A 186 -78.94 4.96 -26.37
N ASP A 187 -79.63 4.88 -25.22
CA ASP A 187 -80.91 4.17 -25.10
C ASP A 187 -81.99 4.86 -25.95
N ALA A 188 -82.13 4.40 -27.18
CA ALA A 188 -83.11 4.91 -28.12
C ALA A 188 -84.47 4.19 -27.93
N ARG A 189 -85.54 4.96 -27.70
CA ARG A 189 -86.91 4.45 -27.81
C ARG A 189 -87.12 3.83 -29.20
N LYS A 190 -87.92 2.77 -29.32
CA LYS A 190 -88.34 2.21 -30.61
C LYS A 190 -89.05 3.32 -31.40
N ALA A 191 -88.41 3.85 -32.44
CA ALA A 191 -89.06 4.76 -33.36
C ALA A 191 -90.18 4.04 -34.12
N ILE A 192 -91.32 4.73 -34.25
CA ILE A 192 -92.46 4.29 -35.05
C ILE A 192 -92.47 5.16 -36.31
N GLY A 193 -92.04 4.62 -37.45
CA GLY A 193 -92.06 5.30 -38.76
C GLY A 193 -90.85 5.04 -39.66
N SER A 194 -90.99 5.28 -40.96
CA SER A 194 -89.92 5.24 -41.96
C SER A 194 -89.19 6.59 -42.06
N LEU A 195 -87.90 6.58 -42.41
CA LEU A 195 -87.11 7.80 -42.66
C LEU A 195 -87.73 8.64 -43.78
N ALA A 196 -87.71 9.97 -43.65
CA ALA A 196 -88.22 10.87 -44.68
C ALA A 196 -87.26 10.91 -45.89
N PRO A 197 -87.73 11.29 -47.10
CA PRO A 197 -86.90 11.41 -48.29
C PRO A 197 -85.70 12.35 -48.05
N GLY A 198 -84.47 11.85 -48.26
CA GLY A 198 -83.22 12.61 -48.03
C GLY A 198 -82.61 12.48 -46.63
N GLU A 199 -83.30 11.86 -45.66
CA GLU A 199 -82.73 11.61 -44.32
C GLU A 199 -81.74 10.43 -44.29
N GLN A 200 -81.86 9.49 -45.24
CA GLN A 200 -80.95 8.33 -45.36
C GLN A 200 -79.51 8.75 -45.66
N GLU A 201 -79.30 9.67 -46.61
CA GLU A 201 -77.97 10.18 -46.97
C GLU A 201 -77.33 10.97 -45.82
N THR A 202 -78.15 11.74 -45.09
CA THR A 202 -77.70 12.46 -43.89
C THR A 202 -77.30 11.47 -42.77
N LEU A 203 -78.01 10.35 -42.64
CA LEU A 203 -77.70 9.30 -41.67
C LEU A 203 -76.41 8.54 -42.04
N ASP A 204 -76.17 8.30 -43.32
CA ASP A 204 -74.93 7.69 -43.83
C ASP A 204 -73.72 8.63 -43.62
N GLN A 205 -73.90 9.94 -43.83
CA GLN A 205 -72.88 10.95 -43.49
C GLN A 205 -72.60 11.00 -41.98
N ALA A 206 -73.66 10.99 -41.14
CA ALA A 206 -73.51 10.93 -39.70
C ALA A 206 -72.82 9.64 -39.22
N ARG A 207 -73.02 8.52 -39.91
CA ARG A 207 -72.28 7.27 -39.67
C ARG A 207 -70.80 7.42 -39.99
N ALA A 208 -70.47 8.00 -41.14
CA ALA A 208 -69.08 8.26 -41.53
C ALA A 208 -68.38 9.23 -40.55
N ASP A 209 -69.05 10.29 -40.14
CA ASP A 209 -68.53 11.26 -39.16
C ASP A 209 -68.35 10.63 -37.77
N HIS A 210 -69.23 9.72 -37.37
CA HIS A 210 -69.10 8.95 -36.14
C HIS A 210 -67.92 7.96 -36.18
N ASP A 211 -67.71 7.27 -37.30
CA ASP A 211 -66.57 6.37 -37.49
C ASP A 211 -65.25 7.17 -37.49
N HIS A 212 -65.23 8.34 -38.14
CA HIS A 212 -64.10 9.27 -38.08
C HIS A 212 -63.85 9.79 -36.66
N LEU A 213 -64.90 10.10 -35.89
CA LEU A 213 -64.79 10.53 -34.51
C LEU A 213 -64.13 9.44 -33.64
N LYS A 214 -64.59 8.19 -33.73
CA LYS A 214 -63.97 7.06 -33.00
C LYS A 214 -62.51 6.87 -33.41
N ALA A 215 -62.20 6.98 -34.70
CA ALA A 215 -60.84 6.86 -35.19
C ALA A 215 -59.92 7.99 -34.68
N ALA A 216 -60.43 9.23 -34.61
CA ALA A 216 -59.72 10.38 -34.07
C ALA A 216 -59.51 10.27 -32.55
N GLU A 217 -60.51 9.82 -31.79
CA GLU A 217 -60.41 9.57 -30.35
C GLU A 217 -59.40 8.45 -30.02
N ALA A 218 -59.41 7.36 -30.78
CA ALA A 218 -58.42 6.28 -30.65
C ALA A 218 -57.01 6.79 -30.95
N ARG A 219 -56.85 7.64 -31.98
CA ARG A 219 -55.57 8.28 -32.33
C ARG A 219 -55.08 9.21 -31.21
N LEU A 220 -55.96 10.03 -30.64
CA LEU A 220 -55.62 10.93 -29.53
C LEU A 220 -55.23 10.15 -28.27
N ALA A 221 -55.93 9.07 -27.94
CA ALA A 221 -55.59 8.19 -26.82
C ALA A 221 -54.20 7.55 -27.01
N GLN A 222 -53.88 7.11 -28.23
CA GLN A 222 -52.56 6.61 -28.57
C GLN A 222 -51.47 7.69 -28.46
N GLN A 223 -51.73 8.90 -28.97
CA GLN A 223 -50.81 10.04 -28.88
C GLN A 223 -50.53 10.43 -27.42
N ARG A 224 -51.56 10.46 -26.56
CA ARG A 224 -51.41 10.77 -25.11
C ARG A 224 -50.59 9.72 -24.39
N ARG A 225 -50.84 8.42 -24.63
CA ARG A 225 -50.02 7.33 -24.08
C ARG A 225 -48.56 7.47 -24.50
N LEU A 226 -48.29 7.65 -25.80
CA LEU A 226 -46.94 7.85 -26.30
C LEU A 226 -46.27 9.09 -25.71
N HIS A 227 -47.01 10.19 -25.52
CA HIS A 227 -46.47 11.40 -24.90
C HIS A 227 -46.04 11.17 -23.45
N VAL A 228 -46.84 10.47 -22.64
CA VAL A 228 -46.49 10.12 -21.25
C VAL A 228 -45.24 9.23 -21.22
N TRP A 229 -45.20 8.19 -22.06
CA TRP A 229 -44.04 7.30 -22.17
C TRP A 229 -42.77 8.03 -22.61
N LEU A 230 -42.85 8.87 -23.64
CA LEU A 230 -41.71 9.64 -24.14
C LEU A 230 -41.22 10.65 -23.10
N ARG A 231 -42.14 11.31 -22.37
CA ARG A 231 -41.79 12.26 -21.32
C ARG A 231 -41.11 11.56 -20.15
N GLY A 232 -41.65 10.43 -19.69
CA GLY A 232 -41.03 9.59 -18.66
C GLY A 232 -39.65 9.09 -19.07
N TRP A 233 -39.51 8.58 -20.29
CA TRP A 233 -38.22 8.17 -20.85
C TRP A 233 -37.20 9.34 -20.85
N THR A 234 -37.59 10.53 -21.32
CA THR A 234 -36.67 11.67 -21.32
C THR A 234 -36.27 12.14 -19.91
N TRP A 235 -37.19 12.04 -18.94
CA TRP A 235 -36.91 12.34 -17.53
C TRP A 235 -35.92 11.36 -16.90
N LEU A 236 -35.85 10.13 -17.41
CA LEU A 236 -34.94 9.10 -16.93
C LEU A 236 -33.58 9.16 -17.65
N HIS A 237 -33.60 9.19 -18.98
CA HIS A 237 -32.40 9.09 -19.81
C HIS A 237 -31.54 10.36 -19.78
N VAL A 238 -32.15 11.55 -19.84
CA VAL A 238 -31.41 12.81 -19.99
C VAL A 238 -30.59 13.17 -18.75
N PRO A 239 -31.08 13.07 -17.50
CA PRO A 239 -30.26 13.40 -16.33
C PRO A 239 -29.00 12.54 -16.22
N VAL A 240 -29.12 11.21 -16.39
CA VAL A 240 -27.97 10.31 -16.35
C VAL A 240 -27.02 10.58 -17.52
N ALA A 241 -27.54 10.82 -18.72
CA ALA A 241 -26.72 11.19 -19.88
C ALA A 241 -25.99 12.53 -19.68
N VAL A 242 -26.56 13.47 -18.91
CA VAL A 242 -25.90 14.74 -18.55
C VAL A 242 -24.82 14.54 -17.48
N LEU A 243 -25.07 13.69 -16.50
CA LEU A 243 -24.09 13.38 -15.46
C LEU A 243 -22.91 12.56 -15.99
N LEU A 244 -23.13 11.73 -17.00
CA LEU A 244 -22.13 10.77 -17.46
C LEU A 244 -20.79 11.43 -17.90
N PRO A 245 -20.74 12.52 -18.69
CA PRO A 245 -19.47 13.18 -19.00
C PRO A 245 -18.80 13.82 -17.79
N LEU A 246 -19.57 14.29 -16.79
CA LEU A 246 -19.01 14.83 -15.55
C LEU A 246 -18.33 13.72 -14.75
N LEU A 247 -18.97 12.56 -14.66
CA LEU A 247 -18.43 11.37 -14.02
C LEU A 247 -17.21 10.82 -14.76
N VAL A 248 -17.22 10.79 -16.10
CA VAL A 248 -16.06 10.42 -16.93
C VAL A 248 -14.89 11.37 -16.72
N THR A 249 -15.16 12.68 -16.66
CA THR A 249 -14.13 13.67 -16.33
C THR A 249 -13.58 13.44 -14.93
N TRP A 250 -14.44 13.21 -13.93
CA TRP A 250 -13.99 12.89 -12.57
C TRP A 250 -13.13 11.63 -12.55
N HIS A 251 -13.57 10.55 -13.20
CA HIS A 251 -12.82 9.30 -13.29
C HIS A 251 -11.45 9.50 -13.96
N ALA A 252 -11.37 10.32 -15.01
CA ALA A 252 -10.09 10.63 -15.64
C ALA A 252 -9.18 11.42 -14.69
N LEU A 253 -9.70 12.43 -13.98
CA LEU A 253 -8.92 13.22 -13.03
C LEU A 253 -8.41 12.36 -11.86
N ASP A 254 -9.27 11.49 -11.32
CA ASP A 254 -8.94 10.52 -10.26
C ASP A 254 -7.89 9.49 -10.75
N ALA A 255 -8.05 8.96 -11.96
CA ALA A 255 -7.12 7.98 -12.53
C ALA A 255 -5.73 8.56 -12.83
N PHE A 256 -5.63 9.85 -13.11
CA PHE A 256 -4.37 10.56 -13.37
C PHE A 256 -3.82 11.27 -12.12
N ASP A 257 -4.36 11.00 -10.93
CA ASP A 257 -4.00 11.66 -9.67
C ASP A 257 -3.97 13.20 -9.81
N VAL A 258 -4.88 13.78 -10.61
CA VAL A 258 -4.95 15.24 -10.82
C VAL A 258 -5.69 15.85 -9.64
N PRO A 259 -5.01 16.60 -8.74
CA PRO A 259 -5.65 17.12 -7.55
C PRO A 259 -6.67 18.20 -7.92
N LEU A 260 -7.95 17.98 -7.56
CA LEU A 260 -9.02 18.99 -7.70
C LEU A 260 -8.82 20.20 -6.79
N ARG A 261 -7.98 20.06 -5.75
CA ARG A 261 -7.52 21.12 -4.86
C ARG A 261 -6.04 20.94 -4.60
N ALA A 262 -5.26 22.02 -4.75
CA ALA A 262 -3.87 22.04 -4.32
C ALA A 262 -3.79 22.05 -2.78
N ARG A 263 -3.95 20.88 -2.16
CA ARG A 263 -3.62 20.66 -0.75
C ARG A 263 -2.35 19.82 -0.66
N ARG A 264 -1.60 19.99 0.43
CA ARG A 264 -0.49 19.09 0.72
C ARG A 264 -1.06 17.72 1.11
N PRO A 265 -0.33 16.63 0.81
CA PRO A 265 -0.73 15.29 1.25
C PRO A 265 -0.69 15.22 2.79
N SER A 266 -1.56 14.42 3.36
CA SER A 266 -1.61 14.09 4.79
C SER A 266 -1.15 12.64 5.01
N PRO A 267 -0.73 12.25 6.24
CA PRO A 267 -0.37 10.87 6.56
C PRO A 267 -1.43 9.84 6.16
N SER A 268 -2.71 10.20 6.23
CA SER A 268 -3.84 9.33 5.86
C SER A 268 -4.00 9.10 4.35
N ASP A 269 -3.32 9.89 3.50
CA ASP A 269 -3.37 9.72 2.04
C ASP A 269 -2.42 8.60 1.56
N PHE A 270 -1.53 8.10 2.42
CA PHE A 270 -0.70 6.94 2.14
C PHE A 270 -1.50 5.64 2.22
N ALA A 271 -1.26 4.72 1.28
CA ALA A 271 -1.91 3.41 1.28
C ALA A 271 -1.51 2.60 2.52
N SER A 272 -2.49 1.95 3.15
CA SER A 272 -2.23 1.07 4.29
C SER A 272 -1.55 -0.23 3.85
N PRO A 273 -0.70 -0.84 4.69
CA PRO A 273 -0.09 -2.14 4.39
C PRO A 273 -1.12 -3.23 4.08
N GLU A 274 -2.28 -3.19 4.74
CA GLU A 274 -3.41 -4.10 4.53
C GLU A 274 -3.93 -4.05 3.09
N SER A 275 -3.99 -2.87 2.48
CA SER A 275 -4.38 -2.72 1.08
C SER A 275 -3.39 -3.42 0.14
N CYS A 276 -2.08 -3.38 0.45
CA CYS A 276 -1.06 -4.08 -0.32
C CYS A 276 -1.22 -5.61 -0.20
N ARG A 277 -1.68 -6.12 0.95
CA ARG A 277 -1.86 -7.56 1.22
C ARG A 277 -2.82 -8.25 0.27
N GLU A 278 -3.82 -7.53 -0.26
CA GLU A 278 -4.82 -8.08 -1.18
C GLU A 278 -4.15 -8.71 -2.41
N CYS A 279 -3.12 -8.05 -2.94
CA CYS A 279 -2.31 -8.53 -4.05
C CYS A 279 -1.00 -9.18 -3.59
N HIS A 280 -0.35 -8.64 -2.55
CA HIS A 280 1.01 -9.00 -2.10
C HIS A 280 1.01 -9.72 -0.76
N ARG A 281 0.18 -10.75 -0.62
CA ARG A 281 0.04 -11.50 0.65
C ARG A 281 1.37 -12.06 1.16
N ALA A 282 2.19 -12.65 0.29
CA ALA A 282 3.47 -13.23 0.68
C ALA A 282 4.42 -12.17 1.26
N GLN A 283 4.56 -11.03 0.58
CA GLN A 283 5.41 -9.93 1.04
C GLN A 283 4.87 -9.30 2.32
N TYR A 284 3.56 -9.17 2.45
CA TYR A 284 2.95 -8.70 3.69
C TYR A 284 3.26 -9.64 4.86
N ASP A 285 3.08 -10.96 4.67
CA ASP A 285 3.32 -11.95 5.73
C ASP A 285 4.82 -12.02 6.11
N GLU A 286 5.72 -11.80 5.15
CA GLU A 286 7.15 -11.59 5.38
C GLU A 286 7.42 -10.30 6.17
N TRP A 287 6.85 -9.16 5.74
CA TRP A 287 7.07 -7.82 6.29
C TRP A 287 6.49 -7.62 7.69
N ILE A 288 5.27 -8.10 7.96
CA ILE A 288 4.62 -7.92 9.27
C ILE A 288 5.40 -8.61 10.40
N SER A 289 6.29 -9.54 10.04
CA SER A 289 7.22 -10.23 10.94
C SER A 289 8.67 -9.73 10.80
N SER A 290 8.82 -8.46 10.41
CA SER A 290 10.10 -7.75 10.32
C SER A 290 10.22 -6.66 11.38
N MET A 291 11.44 -6.20 11.64
CA MET A 291 11.64 -5.05 12.54
C MET A 291 11.15 -3.72 11.96
N HIS A 292 11.03 -3.62 10.64
CA HIS A 292 10.46 -2.45 9.99
C HIS A 292 8.98 -2.24 10.35
N ALA A 293 8.19 -3.32 10.36
CA ALA A 293 6.78 -3.29 10.79
C ALA A 293 6.60 -3.04 12.30
N MET A 294 7.69 -3.12 13.07
CA MET A 294 7.71 -2.89 14.53
C MET A 294 8.41 -1.60 14.92
N ALA A 295 8.91 -0.83 13.95
CA ALA A 295 9.82 0.28 14.22
C ALA A 295 9.17 1.30 15.17
N GLN A 296 7.90 1.64 14.98
CA GLN A 296 7.18 2.58 15.85
C GLN A 296 6.34 1.93 16.96
N SER A 297 6.06 0.63 16.87
CA SER A 297 5.12 -0.04 17.79
C SER A 297 5.79 -0.69 19.00
N SER A 298 7.13 -0.79 19.05
CA SER A 298 7.83 -1.33 20.21
C SER A 298 7.64 -0.45 21.47
N PRO A 299 7.18 -1.00 22.61
CA PRO A 299 7.02 -0.22 23.84
C PRO A 299 8.33 0.40 24.36
N THR A 300 9.49 -0.23 24.11
CA THR A 300 10.78 0.35 24.51
C THR A 300 11.13 1.59 23.68
N VAL A 301 10.82 1.58 22.38
CA VAL A 301 11.04 2.72 21.48
C VAL A 301 10.07 3.85 21.83
N ASP A 302 8.80 3.54 22.06
CA ASP A 302 7.77 4.53 22.43
C ASP A 302 8.15 5.24 23.74
N ALA A 303 8.52 4.48 24.77
CA ALA A 303 8.98 5.03 26.06
C ALA A 303 10.25 5.88 25.90
N GLN A 304 11.23 5.41 25.12
CA GLN A 304 12.47 6.14 24.88
C GLN A 304 12.21 7.48 24.17
N ASN A 305 11.38 7.49 23.13
CA ASN A 305 11.00 8.73 22.43
C ASN A 305 10.36 9.74 23.38
N ARG A 306 9.41 9.30 24.22
CA ARG A 306 8.75 10.19 25.19
C ARG A 306 9.73 10.74 26.22
N LEU A 307 10.61 9.90 26.77
CA LEU A 307 11.57 10.29 27.79
C LEU A 307 12.63 11.26 27.26
N VAL A 308 13.15 11.03 26.05
CA VAL A 308 14.08 11.94 25.38
C VAL A 308 13.42 13.30 25.20
N LEU A 309 12.19 13.35 24.68
CA LEU A 309 11.48 14.61 24.44
C LEU A 309 11.06 15.34 25.72
N ALA A 310 10.65 14.62 26.75
CA ALA A 310 10.31 15.20 28.04
C ALA A 310 11.55 15.85 28.68
N HIS A 311 12.71 15.19 28.58
CA HIS A 311 13.97 15.76 29.06
C HIS A 311 14.40 16.99 28.25
N GLU A 312 14.32 16.92 26.92
CA GLU A 312 14.68 18.03 26.03
C GLU A 312 13.80 19.27 26.27
N ARG A 313 12.49 19.09 26.45
CA ARG A 313 11.57 20.17 26.81
C ARG A 313 11.96 20.84 28.12
N ALA A 314 12.30 20.05 29.14
CA ALA A 314 12.74 20.60 30.42
C ALA A 314 14.03 21.44 30.28
N GLN A 315 14.96 21.02 29.40
CA GLN A 315 16.19 21.79 29.11
C GLN A 315 15.90 23.10 28.35
N LEU A 316 14.93 23.10 27.45
CA LEU A 316 14.50 24.30 26.74
C LEU A 316 13.79 25.29 27.68
N GLU A 317 12.92 24.79 28.57
CA GLU A 317 12.20 25.59 29.57
C GLU A 317 13.14 26.19 30.62
N SER A 318 14.16 25.44 31.04
CA SER A 318 15.17 25.91 31.99
C SER A 318 16.19 26.87 31.38
N GLY A 319 16.27 26.92 30.04
CA GLY A 319 17.29 27.66 29.30
C GLY A 319 18.66 26.99 29.28
N GLU A 320 18.77 25.74 29.75
CA GLU A 320 19.98 24.91 29.58
C GLU A 320 20.29 24.68 28.10
N ARG A 321 19.24 24.56 27.28
CA ARG A 321 19.31 24.58 25.81
C ARG A 321 18.42 25.66 25.23
N ARG A 322 18.79 26.17 24.06
CA ARG A 322 18.03 27.12 23.24
C ARG A 322 17.33 26.44 22.07
N LEU A 323 17.89 25.33 21.58
CA LEU A 323 17.39 24.58 20.42
C LEU A 323 17.32 23.08 20.73
N PRO A 324 16.35 22.34 20.15
CA PRO A 324 16.24 20.90 20.32
C PRO A 324 17.44 20.19 19.69
N LEU A 325 17.99 19.18 20.37
CA LEU A 325 19.09 18.34 19.90
C LEU A 325 18.58 17.15 19.08
N VAL A 326 17.54 16.46 19.57
CA VAL A 326 16.97 15.26 18.93
C VAL A 326 15.67 15.61 18.20
N GLY A 327 14.76 16.36 18.83
CA GLY A 327 13.51 16.77 18.19
C GLY A 327 12.72 15.61 17.59
N ASP A 328 12.43 15.68 16.29
CA ASP A 328 11.64 14.69 15.54
C ASP A 328 12.48 13.58 14.86
N LEU A 329 13.80 13.55 15.10
CA LEU A 329 14.75 12.65 14.45
C LEU A 329 14.33 11.17 14.50
N CYS A 330 13.80 10.71 15.64
CA CYS A 330 13.44 9.31 15.82
C CYS A 330 12.29 8.89 14.90
N VAL A 331 11.21 9.70 14.81
CA VAL A 331 10.04 9.35 13.99
C VAL A 331 10.31 9.46 12.49
N LYS A 332 11.29 10.28 12.08
CA LYS A 332 11.76 10.33 10.70
C LYS A 332 12.24 8.97 10.17
N CYS A 333 12.79 8.10 11.01
CA CYS A 333 13.17 6.73 10.62
C CYS A 333 12.15 5.67 11.09
N HIS A 334 11.50 5.88 12.25
CA HIS A 334 10.61 4.88 12.84
C HIS A 334 9.17 4.95 12.34
N ALA A 335 8.68 6.10 11.87
CA ALA A 335 7.33 6.32 11.32
C ALA A 335 7.34 7.32 10.14
N PRO A 336 8.18 7.09 9.11
CA PRO A 336 8.51 8.10 8.11
C PRO A 336 7.31 8.62 7.32
N THR A 337 6.31 7.78 7.01
CA THR A 337 5.07 8.16 6.32
C THR A 337 4.23 9.19 7.08
N GLY A 338 4.41 9.31 8.40
CA GLY A 338 3.72 10.28 9.23
C GLY A 338 4.51 11.58 9.47
N SER A 339 5.83 11.56 9.27
CA SER A 339 6.74 12.61 9.73
C SER A 339 7.45 13.39 8.62
N GLN A 340 7.05 13.21 7.35
CA GLN A 340 7.70 13.92 6.24
C GLN A 340 7.38 15.43 6.26
N PRO A 341 8.36 16.30 5.95
CA PRO A 341 8.19 17.76 6.02
C PRO A 341 7.24 18.34 4.95
N PHE A 342 6.95 17.59 3.88
CA PHE A 342 6.01 18.02 2.84
C PHE A 342 4.54 17.75 3.20
N LEU A 343 4.27 17.04 4.32
CA LEU A 343 2.91 16.69 4.74
C LEU A 343 2.19 17.87 5.41
N GLU A 344 0.88 17.89 5.26
CA GLU A 344 -0.04 18.60 6.17
C GLU A 344 -0.32 17.71 7.39
N ASP A 345 -0.58 18.30 8.56
CA ASP A 345 -0.92 17.59 9.79
C ASP A 345 0.09 16.48 10.17
N VAL A 346 1.39 16.83 10.11
CA VAL A 346 2.50 15.94 10.43
C VAL A 346 2.30 15.25 11.79
N GLU A 347 2.44 13.92 11.80
CA GLU A 347 2.40 13.14 13.04
C GLU A 347 3.70 13.31 13.81
N GLY A 348 3.62 14.10 14.88
CA GLY A 348 4.75 14.32 15.77
C GLY A 348 5.23 13.05 16.50
N PRO A 349 6.35 13.17 17.21
CA PRO A 349 6.93 12.05 17.94
C PRO A 349 6.14 11.61 19.18
N LEU A 350 5.24 12.46 19.70
CA LEU A 350 4.30 12.08 20.76
C LEU A 350 2.96 11.53 20.25
N THR A 351 2.72 11.48 18.94
CA THR A 351 1.48 10.91 18.40
C THR A 351 1.35 9.46 18.83
N LEU A 352 0.26 9.15 19.52
CA LEU A 352 -0.02 7.81 20.03
C LEU A 352 -0.24 6.84 18.87
N LEU A 353 0.16 5.59 19.06
CA LEU A 353 0.03 4.53 18.03
C LEU A 353 -1.38 4.41 17.45
N ALA A 354 -2.41 4.55 18.29
CA ALA A 354 -3.81 4.49 17.88
C ALA A 354 -4.24 5.67 16.99
N ASP A 355 -3.63 6.85 17.19
CA ASP A 355 -3.98 8.09 16.49
C ASP A 355 -3.19 8.27 15.18
N ARG A 356 -2.17 7.43 14.95
CA ARG A 356 -1.41 7.40 13.70
C ARG A 356 -2.26 6.84 12.55
N ALA A 357 -2.05 7.39 11.36
CA ALA A 357 -2.52 6.83 10.11
C ALA A 357 -2.03 5.38 9.95
N GLU A 358 -2.78 4.56 9.23
CA GLU A 358 -2.47 3.12 9.09
C GLU A 358 -1.07 2.89 8.49
N ALA A 359 -0.65 3.74 7.55
CA ALA A 359 0.65 3.65 6.89
C ALA A 359 1.86 3.98 7.79
N SER A 360 1.67 4.75 8.87
CA SER A 360 2.72 5.15 9.83
C SER A 360 2.61 4.40 11.16
N ARG A 361 1.45 3.82 11.47
CA ARG A 361 1.21 3.03 12.68
C ARG A 361 2.16 1.84 12.81
N PHE A 362 2.41 1.12 11.72
CA PHE A 362 3.38 0.01 11.70
C PHE A 362 4.84 0.48 11.51
N GLY A 363 5.09 1.78 11.51
CA GLY A 363 6.41 2.34 11.30
C GLY A 363 6.86 2.36 9.84
N VAL A 364 7.87 1.55 9.49
CA VAL A 364 8.42 1.46 8.12
C VAL A 364 7.56 0.49 7.31
N SER A 365 6.62 1.03 6.55
CA SER A 365 5.61 0.28 5.78
C SER A 365 6.00 0.05 4.31
N CYS A 366 5.14 -0.60 3.52
CA CYS A 366 5.39 -0.88 2.11
C CYS A 366 5.70 0.41 1.33
N VAL A 367 4.86 1.43 1.49
CA VAL A 367 4.98 2.71 0.78
C VAL A 367 6.21 3.51 1.25
N THR A 368 6.75 3.22 2.44
CA THR A 368 7.99 3.84 2.90
C THR A 368 9.15 3.58 1.96
N CYS A 369 9.27 2.37 1.44
CA CYS A 369 10.33 2.04 0.48
C CYS A 369 9.85 2.23 -0.96
N HIS A 370 8.60 1.84 -1.26
CA HIS A 370 8.10 1.78 -2.63
C HIS A 370 7.64 3.15 -3.20
N GLN A 371 7.43 4.19 -2.39
CA GLN A 371 7.16 5.55 -2.90
C GLN A 371 8.38 6.47 -2.90
N VAL A 372 9.57 5.92 -2.63
CA VAL A 372 10.84 6.62 -2.89
C VAL A 372 11.10 6.62 -4.40
N THR A 373 11.39 7.80 -4.93
CA THR A 373 11.62 8.02 -6.37
C THR A 373 13.09 8.23 -6.70
N ALA A 374 13.86 8.71 -5.74
CA ALA A 374 15.28 8.99 -5.89
C ALA A 374 15.95 9.11 -4.51
N LEU A 375 17.29 9.06 -4.51
CA LEU A 375 18.12 9.42 -3.37
C LEU A 375 18.81 10.77 -3.64
N HIS A 376 18.98 11.58 -2.60
CA HIS A 376 19.76 12.81 -2.63
C HIS A 376 20.88 12.73 -1.60
N ALA A 377 22.12 12.72 -2.07
CA ALA A 377 23.28 12.77 -1.21
C ALA A 377 23.40 14.15 -0.56
N GLU A 378 23.74 14.20 0.72
CA GLU A 378 24.05 15.46 1.39
C GLU A 378 25.25 16.14 0.72
N ASP A 379 25.17 17.47 0.57
CA ASP A 379 26.28 18.27 0.05
C ASP A 379 27.35 18.45 1.15
N PRO A 380 28.58 17.94 0.95
CA PRO A 380 29.64 18.01 1.95
C PRO A 380 30.06 19.44 2.33
N SER A 381 29.69 20.44 1.52
CA SER A 381 29.99 21.85 1.79
C SER A 381 28.94 22.54 2.67
N THR A 382 27.74 21.97 2.76
CA THR A 382 26.63 22.50 3.58
C THR A 382 26.29 21.59 4.76
N HIS A 383 26.68 20.32 4.69
CA HIS A 383 26.52 19.35 5.76
C HIS A 383 27.83 18.99 6.45
N PRO A 384 27.81 18.78 7.78
CA PRO A 384 28.99 18.87 8.63
C PRO A 384 29.69 17.52 8.84
N THR A 385 29.11 16.42 8.34
CA THR A 385 29.46 15.06 8.75
C THR A 385 30.38 14.32 7.78
N GLU A 386 30.77 14.89 6.64
CA GLU A 386 31.49 14.20 5.54
C GLU A 386 30.77 12.89 5.07
N ARG A 387 29.52 12.64 5.51
CA ARG A 387 28.73 11.45 5.20
C ARG A 387 27.62 11.83 4.21
N PRO A 388 27.62 11.28 2.98
CA PRO A 388 26.60 11.63 1.98
C PRO A 388 25.22 11.04 2.28
N TRP A 389 25.14 10.02 3.15
CA TRP A 389 23.91 9.29 3.44
C TRP A 389 23.71 9.11 4.94
N GLN A 390 22.78 9.86 5.52
CA GLN A 390 22.40 9.81 6.92
C GLN A 390 21.00 10.38 7.10
N ASN A 391 20.27 9.82 8.07
CA ASN A 391 18.89 10.21 8.38
C ASN A 391 17.95 10.10 7.15
N SER A 392 16.63 10.12 7.39
CA SER A 392 15.67 9.80 6.32
C SER A 392 15.58 10.87 5.23
N GLU A 393 16.26 12.00 5.40
CA GLU A 393 16.18 13.20 4.55
C GLU A 393 16.80 12.99 3.17
N ASN A 394 17.65 11.96 3.00
CA ASN A 394 18.16 11.60 1.67
C ASN A 394 17.13 10.93 0.76
N LEU A 395 16.01 10.44 1.31
CA LEU A 395 14.99 9.77 0.53
C LEU A 395 14.04 10.82 -0.10
N ILE A 396 13.90 10.80 -1.43
CA ILE A 396 12.92 11.67 -2.12
C ILE A 396 11.63 10.88 -2.33
N TRP A 397 10.62 11.24 -1.54
CA TRP A 397 9.31 10.60 -1.58
C TRP A 397 8.34 11.36 -2.48
N ARG A 398 7.49 10.60 -3.19
CA ARG A 398 6.33 11.16 -3.88
C ARG A 398 5.11 10.30 -3.57
N PRO A 399 4.18 10.77 -2.72
CA PRO A 399 2.92 10.07 -2.53
C PRO A 399 2.16 10.00 -3.85
N GLY A 400 1.48 8.89 -4.08
CA GLY A 400 0.71 8.65 -5.29
C GLY A 400 0.63 7.17 -5.63
N ARG A 401 0.10 6.87 -6.81
CA ARG A 401 -0.14 5.48 -7.24
C ARG A 401 1.04 4.83 -7.95
N VAL A 402 2.22 5.45 -7.96
CA VAL A 402 3.43 4.84 -8.56
C VAL A 402 4.27 4.20 -7.46
N GLN A 403 4.52 2.90 -7.60
CA GLN A 403 5.38 2.14 -6.69
C GLN A 403 6.68 1.76 -7.40
N HIS A 404 7.82 1.88 -6.73
CA HIS A 404 9.12 1.63 -7.31
C HIS A 404 9.66 0.29 -6.85
N GLY A 405 10.26 -0.48 -7.75
CA GLY A 405 10.86 -1.77 -7.42
C GLY A 405 12.19 -2.00 -8.12
N ILE A 406 12.81 -3.11 -7.78
CA ILE A 406 14.05 -3.58 -8.42
C ILE A 406 13.68 -4.30 -9.72
N VAL A 407 14.41 -4.02 -10.81
CA VAL A 407 14.24 -4.74 -12.09
C VAL A 407 15.14 -5.97 -12.10
N GLY A 408 14.64 -7.07 -12.67
CA GLY A 408 15.48 -8.20 -13.03
C GLY A 408 16.54 -7.83 -14.08
N PRO A 409 17.34 -8.78 -14.58
CA PRO A 409 18.33 -8.49 -15.62
C PRO A 409 17.70 -7.82 -16.86
N GLU A 410 18.52 -7.12 -17.65
CA GLU A 410 18.13 -6.51 -18.92
C GLU A 410 17.39 -7.54 -19.81
N GLY A 411 16.20 -7.17 -20.32
CA GLY A 411 15.28 -8.09 -21.01
C GLY A 411 14.21 -8.75 -20.14
N SER A 412 14.20 -8.48 -18.82
CA SER A 412 13.07 -8.86 -17.95
C SER A 412 11.76 -8.24 -18.44
N PRO A 413 10.59 -8.90 -18.23
CA PRO A 413 9.32 -8.34 -18.62
C PRO A 413 9.13 -6.95 -17.96
N PRO A 414 8.47 -6.00 -18.63
CA PRO A 414 8.17 -4.69 -18.04
C PRO A 414 7.36 -4.86 -16.75
N PHE A 415 7.42 -3.87 -15.86
CA PHE A 415 6.48 -3.82 -14.75
C PHE A 415 5.05 -3.83 -15.29
N VAL A 416 4.20 -4.66 -14.70
CA VAL A 416 2.78 -4.68 -15.02
C VAL A 416 2.11 -3.94 -13.88
N GLY A 417 1.64 -2.72 -14.16
CA GLY A 417 0.73 -2.01 -13.26
C GLY A 417 -0.56 -2.81 -13.09
N ASN A 418 -1.38 -2.44 -12.11
CA ASN A 418 -2.74 -2.94 -11.96
C ASN A 418 -3.66 -1.78 -11.59
N THR A 419 -4.91 -2.08 -11.25
CA THR A 419 -5.88 -1.07 -10.81
C THR A 419 -5.53 -0.42 -9.46
N GLY A 420 -4.69 -1.07 -8.65
CA GLY A 420 -4.14 -0.51 -7.41
C GLY A 420 -3.06 0.53 -7.66
N HIS A 421 -2.01 0.17 -8.40
CA HIS A 421 -0.85 1.04 -8.62
C HIS A 421 -0.10 0.78 -9.94
N GLN A 422 0.62 1.79 -10.43
CA GLN A 422 1.67 1.66 -11.43
C GLN A 422 2.97 1.16 -10.80
N ALA A 423 3.88 0.65 -11.62
CA ALA A 423 5.19 0.21 -11.15
C ALA A 423 6.34 0.71 -12.04
N GLU A 424 7.37 1.25 -11.39
CA GLU A 424 8.57 1.81 -12.03
C GLU A 424 9.85 1.23 -11.43
N ARG A 425 10.98 1.38 -12.15
CA ARG A 425 12.29 0.92 -11.66
C ARG A 425 12.93 1.97 -10.77
N LEU A 426 13.43 1.57 -9.61
CA LEU A 426 14.43 2.34 -8.86
C LEU A 426 15.70 1.50 -8.65
N ALA A 427 16.76 1.82 -9.40
CA ALA A 427 18.04 1.10 -9.29
C ALA A 427 18.65 1.22 -7.89
N ALA A 428 18.49 2.38 -7.26
CA ALA A 428 19.03 2.67 -5.94
C ALA A 428 18.49 1.75 -4.83
N MET A 429 17.30 1.14 -5.03
CA MET A 429 16.68 0.25 -4.05
C MET A 429 17.50 -1.04 -3.78
N ASP A 430 18.36 -1.46 -4.72
CA ASP A 430 19.28 -2.60 -4.53
C ASP A 430 20.63 -2.17 -3.90
N SER A 431 20.85 -0.87 -3.71
CA SER A 431 22.07 -0.32 -3.10
C SER A 431 21.98 -0.28 -1.57
N ALA A 432 23.12 -0.48 -0.91
CA ALA A 432 23.26 -0.22 0.53
C ALA A 432 23.01 1.27 0.87
N ASP A 433 23.23 2.18 -0.08
CA ASP A 433 23.00 3.63 0.11
C ASP A 433 21.54 3.94 0.42
N PHE A 434 20.60 3.16 -0.11
CA PHE A 434 19.18 3.30 0.20
C PHE A 434 18.89 3.02 1.68
N CYS A 435 19.59 2.03 2.25
CA CYS A 435 19.44 1.65 3.64
C CYS A 435 20.14 2.65 4.58
N ALA A 436 21.21 3.31 4.09
CA ALA A 436 21.99 4.27 4.86
C ALA A 436 21.15 5.46 5.38
N SER A 437 20.09 5.83 4.66
CA SER A 437 19.15 6.89 5.08
C SER A 437 18.37 6.54 6.35
N CYS A 438 18.39 5.31 6.85
CA CYS A 438 17.83 4.99 8.17
C CYS A 438 18.83 4.27 9.08
N HIS A 439 19.91 3.72 8.51
CA HIS A 439 20.93 2.95 9.23
C HIS A 439 22.26 3.69 9.45
N THR A 440 22.29 4.99 9.12
CA THR A 440 23.28 5.98 9.58
C THR A 440 22.52 7.08 10.31
N VAL A 441 22.52 7.04 11.64
CA VAL A 441 21.70 7.92 12.49
C VAL A 441 22.60 8.84 13.30
N ARG A 442 22.44 10.14 13.08
CA ARG A 442 23.27 11.18 13.71
C ARG A 442 22.39 12.30 14.23
N ALA A 443 22.55 12.65 15.50
CA ALA A 443 22.00 13.87 16.07
C ALA A 443 23.06 14.98 15.95
N VAL A 444 22.72 16.05 15.25
CA VAL A 444 23.59 17.21 15.04
C VAL A 444 23.14 18.31 15.99
N ASP A 445 24.04 18.77 16.86
CA ASP A 445 23.73 19.83 17.82
C ASP A 445 23.64 21.19 17.11
N PRO A 446 22.43 21.78 16.99
CA PRO A 446 22.24 23.02 16.25
C PRO A 446 22.85 24.24 16.95
N GLU A 447 23.28 24.13 18.21
CA GLU A 447 23.94 25.21 18.94
C GLU A 447 25.46 25.26 18.69
N VAL A 448 26.03 24.24 18.05
CA VAL A 448 27.43 24.19 17.67
C VAL A 448 27.62 24.75 16.26
N SER A 449 28.59 25.67 16.09
CA SER A 449 28.85 26.28 14.78
C SER A 449 29.29 25.24 13.75
N PRO A 450 28.94 25.38 12.46
CA PRO A 450 29.25 24.38 11.43
C PRO A 450 30.72 23.94 11.39
N GLU A 451 31.66 24.86 11.64
CA GLU A 451 33.10 24.57 11.63
C GLU A 451 33.54 23.66 12.77
N ARG A 452 32.80 23.66 13.89
CA ARG A 452 33.08 22.86 15.09
C ARG A 452 32.22 21.61 15.19
N GLN A 453 31.26 21.42 14.29
CA GLN A 453 30.33 20.29 14.37
C GLN A 453 31.05 18.93 14.26
N LYS A 454 32.11 18.85 13.45
CA LYS A 454 32.96 17.65 13.32
C LYS A 454 33.67 17.22 14.62
N ASP A 455 33.94 18.16 15.52
CA ASP A 455 34.74 17.91 16.73
C ASP A 455 33.84 17.62 17.94
N ASP A 456 32.79 18.42 18.13
CA ASP A 456 31.95 18.41 19.34
C ASP A 456 30.43 18.48 19.07
N GLY A 457 29.98 18.59 17.81
CA GLY A 457 28.58 18.89 17.48
C GLY A 457 27.80 17.75 16.84
N VAL A 458 28.35 16.53 16.76
CA VAL A 458 27.67 15.38 16.14
C VAL A 458 27.73 14.17 17.06
N LEU A 459 26.56 13.70 17.49
CA LEU A 459 26.38 12.45 18.19
C LEU A 459 25.99 11.34 17.20
N ALA A 460 26.92 10.45 16.90
CA ALA A 460 26.65 9.26 16.10
C ALA A 460 25.97 8.19 16.96
N LEU A 461 24.68 7.97 16.72
CA LEU A 461 23.88 6.94 17.40
C LEU A 461 24.05 5.58 16.71
N GLN A 462 24.18 5.59 15.39
CA GLN A 462 24.36 4.40 14.57
C GLN A 462 25.13 4.73 13.29
N ASP A 463 26.09 3.89 12.92
CA ASP A 463 26.95 4.08 11.73
C ASP A 463 27.09 2.77 10.92
N THR A 464 26.08 1.89 10.93
CA THR A 464 26.19 0.53 10.36
C THR A 464 26.55 0.52 8.87
N TRP A 465 26.03 1.46 8.07
CA TRP A 465 26.42 1.58 6.66
C TRP A 465 27.90 1.90 6.51
N GLN A 466 28.42 2.76 7.38
CA GLN A 466 29.81 3.15 7.37
C GLN A 466 30.73 1.98 7.73
N GLU A 467 30.35 1.22 8.76
CA GLU A 467 31.02 -0.02 9.14
C GLU A 467 31.01 -1.04 7.99
N TRP A 468 29.91 -1.13 7.23
CA TRP A 468 29.82 -1.96 6.02
C TRP A 468 30.71 -1.49 4.88
N ARG A 469 30.73 -0.18 4.64
CA ARG A 469 31.53 0.43 3.57
C ARG A 469 33.01 0.19 3.81
N ASP A 470 33.48 0.46 5.03
CA ASP A 470 34.89 0.34 5.40
C ASP A 470 35.31 -1.14 5.53
N GLY A 471 34.41 -2.01 6.02
CA GLY A 471 34.62 -3.45 6.11
C GLY A 471 35.79 -3.86 7.01
N GLY A 472 36.27 -5.09 6.85
CA GLY A 472 37.50 -5.60 7.47
C GLY A 472 38.57 -5.89 6.43
N GLU A 473 39.82 -6.09 6.87
CA GLU A 473 40.95 -6.42 5.99
C GLU A 473 40.72 -7.75 5.24
N GLU A 474 40.22 -8.77 5.95
CA GLU A 474 39.96 -10.11 5.40
C GLU A 474 38.64 -10.20 4.60
N LEU A 475 37.68 -9.33 4.94
CA LEU A 475 36.32 -9.39 4.43
C LEU A 475 35.75 -7.98 4.27
N ASN A 476 35.62 -7.52 3.03
CA ASN A 476 34.93 -6.27 2.72
C ASN A 476 33.86 -6.53 1.66
N TRP A 477 32.60 -6.52 2.10
CA TRP A 477 31.44 -6.81 1.26
C TRP A 477 31.09 -5.68 0.30
N SER A 478 31.37 -4.43 0.67
CA SER A 478 31.10 -3.27 -0.17
C SER A 478 31.94 -3.33 -1.45
N HIS A 479 33.21 -3.73 -1.34
CA HIS A 479 34.11 -3.93 -2.48
C HIS A 479 33.75 -5.14 -3.35
N LEU A 480 32.97 -6.09 -2.81
CA LEU A 480 32.53 -7.30 -3.50
C LEU A 480 31.12 -7.17 -4.12
N GLY A 481 30.51 -5.97 -4.05
CA GLY A 481 29.18 -5.71 -4.59
C GLY A 481 28.04 -6.37 -3.81
N VAL A 482 28.27 -6.77 -2.56
CA VAL A 482 27.26 -7.39 -1.69
C VAL A 482 26.60 -6.30 -0.83
N SER A 483 25.37 -5.91 -1.20
CA SER A 483 24.53 -4.96 -0.46
C SER A 483 23.84 -5.60 0.76
N CYS A 484 23.24 -4.76 1.62
CA CYS A 484 22.51 -5.18 2.82
C CYS A 484 21.40 -6.21 2.53
N LEU A 485 20.71 -6.07 1.38
CA LEU A 485 19.59 -6.96 0.99
C LEU A 485 20.02 -8.40 0.74
N HIS A 486 21.28 -8.65 0.37
CA HIS A 486 21.78 -10.00 0.13
C HIS A 486 21.81 -10.86 1.41
N CYS A 487 21.87 -10.24 2.58
CA CYS A 487 21.76 -10.92 3.88
C CYS A 487 20.40 -10.68 4.55
N HIS A 488 19.93 -9.42 4.61
CA HIS A 488 18.71 -9.07 5.35
C HIS A 488 17.40 -9.33 4.58
N GLY A 489 17.49 -9.49 3.25
CA GLY A 489 16.37 -9.73 2.34
C GLY A 489 16.42 -11.12 1.68
N SER A 490 17.06 -12.10 2.30
CA SER A 490 17.26 -13.43 1.70
C SER A 490 16.96 -14.56 2.67
N ASP A 491 16.76 -15.77 2.13
CA ASP A 491 16.66 -17.00 2.92
C ASP A 491 18.06 -17.45 3.38
N LEU A 492 18.30 -17.37 4.69
CA LEU A 492 19.59 -17.70 5.30
C LEU A 492 19.77 -19.20 5.58
N THR A 493 18.77 -20.05 5.32
CA THR A 493 18.77 -21.46 5.76
C THR A 493 20.02 -22.23 5.27
N SER A 494 20.48 -21.98 4.04
CA SER A 494 21.69 -22.67 3.52
C SER A 494 22.97 -22.22 4.23
N LEU A 495 23.08 -20.93 4.56
CA LEU A 495 24.22 -20.35 5.28
C LEU A 495 24.24 -20.82 6.73
N VAL A 496 23.08 -20.88 7.39
CA VAL A 496 22.94 -21.45 8.74
C VAL A 496 23.39 -22.90 8.77
N ARG A 497 22.91 -23.74 7.84
CA ARG A 497 23.34 -25.15 7.75
C ARG A 497 24.84 -25.29 7.52
N LEU A 498 25.45 -24.39 6.75
CA LEU A 498 26.90 -24.37 6.54
C LEU A 498 27.63 -24.04 7.84
N ALA A 499 27.22 -22.98 8.55
CA ALA A 499 27.78 -22.59 9.85
C ALA A 499 27.73 -23.76 10.85
N GLU A 500 26.56 -24.37 11.02
CA GLU A 500 26.38 -25.51 11.92
C GLU A 500 27.22 -26.74 11.52
N THR A 501 27.39 -26.98 10.21
CA THR A 501 28.21 -28.10 9.73
C THR A 501 29.69 -27.87 10.02
N MET A 502 30.17 -26.64 9.84
CA MET A 502 31.55 -26.28 10.17
C MET A 502 31.80 -26.31 11.69
N GLU A 503 30.80 -25.92 12.49
CA GLU A 503 30.83 -26.04 13.96
C GLU A 503 30.91 -27.50 14.40
N ARG A 504 30.02 -28.37 13.91
CA ARG A 504 30.02 -29.82 14.25
C ARG A 504 31.29 -30.56 13.84
N ASN A 505 31.94 -30.11 12.77
CA ASN A 505 33.15 -30.73 12.24
C ASN A 505 34.44 -30.14 12.82
N ASP A 506 34.33 -29.25 13.82
CA ASP A 506 35.46 -28.55 14.42
C ASP A 506 36.40 -27.92 13.38
N THR A 507 35.81 -27.27 12.37
CA THR A 507 36.59 -26.65 11.29
C THR A 507 37.37 -25.45 11.85
N PRO A 508 38.65 -25.23 11.49
CA PRO A 508 39.40 -24.07 11.95
C PRO A 508 38.73 -22.74 11.59
N LEU A 509 38.78 -21.74 12.48
CA LEU A 509 38.06 -20.46 12.28
C LEU A 509 38.42 -19.74 10.99
N THR A 510 39.69 -19.73 10.61
CA THR A 510 40.15 -19.14 9.34
C THR A 510 39.50 -19.80 8.12
N GLU A 511 39.34 -21.12 8.17
CA GLU A 511 38.63 -21.87 7.14
C GLU A 511 37.11 -21.63 7.18
N ARG A 512 36.52 -21.48 8.37
CA ARG A 512 35.09 -21.10 8.50
C ARG A 512 34.81 -19.75 7.82
N VAL A 513 35.63 -18.74 8.07
CA VAL A 513 35.51 -17.41 7.43
C VAL A 513 35.65 -17.52 5.91
N ALA A 514 36.65 -18.24 5.41
CA ALA A 514 36.87 -18.41 3.97
C ALA A 514 35.70 -19.13 3.27
N ARG A 515 35.20 -20.23 3.86
CA ARG A 515 34.06 -20.99 3.31
C ARG A 515 32.76 -20.18 3.37
N MET A 516 32.53 -19.46 4.47
CA MET A 516 31.36 -18.59 4.59
C MET A 516 31.41 -17.44 3.57
N ARG A 517 32.58 -16.82 3.37
CA ARG A 517 32.78 -15.82 2.32
C ARG A 517 32.36 -16.33 0.94
N GLN A 518 32.82 -17.52 0.56
CA GLN A 518 32.46 -18.14 -0.71
C GLN A 518 30.95 -18.42 -0.81
N ALA A 519 30.35 -18.92 0.27
CA ALA A 519 28.93 -19.24 0.31
C ALA A 519 28.04 -18.00 0.20
N VAL A 520 28.37 -16.90 0.90
CA VAL A 520 27.64 -15.64 0.79
C VAL A 520 27.80 -15.02 -0.60
N LEU A 521 28.99 -15.07 -1.21
CA LEU A 521 29.18 -14.60 -2.59
C LEU A 521 28.33 -15.41 -3.57
N ALA A 522 28.35 -16.74 -3.45
CA ALA A 522 27.51 -17.62 -4.27
C ALA A 522 26.02 -17.34 -4.02
N HIS A 523 25.62 -17.06 -2.78
CA HIS A 523 24.25 -16.72 -2.41
C HIS A 523 23.82 -15.37 -3.00
N ALA A 524 24.68 -14.35 -2.92
CA ALA A 524 24.41 -13.02 -3.45
C ALA A 524 24.33 -13.00 -4.98
N GLN A 525 25.19 -13.79 -5.65
CA GLN A 525 25.26 -13.95 -7.09
C GLN A 525 24.27 -14.97 -7.64
N ALA A 526 23.64 -15.79 -6.79
CA ALA A 526 22.69 -16.79 -7.23
C ALA A 526 21.60 -16.09 -8.06
N PRO A 527 21.31 -16.57 -9.29
CA PRO A 527 20.14 -16.10 -10.01
C PRO A 527 18.99 -16.39 -9.08
N ALA A 528 18.34 -15.33 -8.60
CA ALA A 528 17.33 -15.46 -7.58
C ALA A 528 16.37 -16.54 -8.03
N LEU A 529 16.45 -17.67 -7.32
CA LEU A 529 15.65 -18.83 -7.62
C LEU A 529 14.26 -18.30 -7.80
N GLY A 530 13.67 -18.56 -8.97
CA GLY A 530 12.28 -18.25 -9.23
C GLY A 530 11.50 -18.94 -8.14
N SER A 531 11.27 -18.24 -7.02
CA SER A 531 10.52 -18.80 -5.92
C SER A 531 9.18 -19.07 -6.56
N ALA A 532 8.72 -20.32 -6.51
CA ALA A 532 7.44 -20.70 -7.07
C ALA A 532 6.27 -19.88 -6.47
N THR A 533 6.53 -19.10 -5.42
CA THR A 533 5.66 -18.06 -4.89
C THR A 533 5.53 -16.87 -5.86
N PRO A 534 4.31 -16.62 -6.36
CA PRO A 534 4.01 -15.45 -7.17
C PRO A 534 4.41 -14.13 -6.48
N LEU A 535 4.90 -13.16 -7.25
CA LEU A 535 5.16 -11.78 -6.76
C LEU A 535 3.88 -11.05 -6.33
N ALA A 536 2.74 -11.47 -6.88
CA ALA A 536 1.41 -10.99 -6.54
C ALA A 536 0.40 -12.15 -6.76
N ALA A 537 -0.81 -12.02 -6.24
CA ALA A 537 -1.91 -12.96 -6.43
C ALA A 537 -2.08 -13.38 -7.90
N THR A 538 -2.54 -14.61 -8.12
CA THR A 538 -2.56 -15.20 -9.45
C THR A 538 -3.76 -14.73 -10.26
N PRO A 539 -3.75 -14.82 -11.60
CA PRO A 539 -4.94 -14.53 -12.40
C PRO A 539 -6.15 -15.40 -12.07
N ALA A 540 -5.95 -16.58 -11.49
CA ALA A 540 -7.04 -17.42 -11.00
C ALA A 540 -7.84 -16.75 -9.87
N ASP A 541 -7.25 -15.76 -9.20
CA ASP A 541 -7.85 -14.95 -8.15
C ASP A 541 -8.42 -13.61 -8.68
N GLY A 542 -8.49 -13.41 -10.02
CA GLY A 542 -9.06 -12.21 -10.64
C GLY A 542 -8.07 -11.11 -11.04
N PHE A 543 -6.77 -11.41 -11.08
CA PHE A 543 -5.70 -10.44 -11.41
C PHE A 543 -5.17 -10.54 -12.85
N ASP A 544 -4.56 -9.47 -13.32
CA ASP A 544 -4.37 -9.22 -14.76
C ASP A 544 -3.41 -10.16 -15.49
N LEU A 545 -2.28 -10.58 -14.90
CA LEU A 545 -1.38 -11.60 -15.44
C LEU A 545 -0.47 -12.17 -14.33
N PRO A 546 -0.01 -13.44 -14.41
CA PRO A 546 1.01 -13.95 -13.51
C PRO A 546 2.35 -13.29 -13.90
N LEU A 547 2.99 -12.60 -12.96
CA LEU A 547 4.36 -12.15 -13.18
C LEU A 547 5.26 -13.39 -13.30
N GLY A 548 5.96 -13.52 -14.44
CA GLY A 548 6.98 -14.55 -14.60
C GLY A 548 8.04 -14.49 -13.48
N PRO A 549 8.83 -15.56 -13.28
CA PRO A 549 9.81 -15.60 -12.20
C PRO A 549 10.76 -14.41 -12.29
N ARG A 550 10.86 -13.62 -11.21
CA ARG A 550 11.87 -12.55 -11.07
C ARG A 550 12.63 -12.70 -9.77
N ARG A 551 13.79 -12.05 -9.71
CA ARG A 551 14.49 -11.81 -8.46
C ARG A 551 13.61 -11.03 -7.50
N ARG A 552 13.35 -11.63 -6.35
CA ARG A 552 12.67 -11.00 -5.23
C ARG A 552 13.58 -11.11 -4.01
N PHE A 553 13.65 -10.03 -3.24
CA PHE A 553 14.15 -10.11 -1.87
C PHE A 553 12.97 -10.39 -0.95
N LEU A 554 13.21 -11.23 0.05
CA LEU A 554 12.26 -11.47 1.13
C LEU A 554 12.10 -10.19 1.94
N HIS A 555 10.87 -9.84 2.30
CA HIS A 555 10.58 -8.63 3.08
C HIS A 555 10.71 -8.87 4.59
N THR A 556 11.48 -9.88 4.99
CA THR A 556 11.63 -10.28 6.39
C THR A 556 12.47 -9.32 7.20
N PHE A 557 13.36 -8.55 6.55
CA PHE A 557 14.26 -7.53 7.11
C PHE A 557 14.69 -7.87 8.54
N VAL A 558 15.34 -9.02 8.67
CA VAL A 558 15.64 -9.61 9.97
C VAL A 558 16.60 -8.71 10.72
N GLY A 559 16.21 -8.35 11.94
CA GLY A 559 17.03 -7.63 12.90
C GLY A 559 17.21 -8.44 14.19
N VAL A 560 17.85 -7.82 15.16
CA VAL A 560 18.08 -8.42 16.48
C VAL A 560 17.06 -7.96 17.54
N ASP A 561 16.40 -6.83 17.28
CA ASP A 561 15.27 -6.38 18.08
C ASP A 561 14.04 -7.23 17.78
N HIS A 562 13.11 -7.30 18.73
CA HIS A 562 11.73 -7.67 18.50
C HIS A 562 10.88 -7.18 19.67
N PRO A 563 9.60 -6.86 19.43
CA PRO A 563 8.74 -6.35 20.47
C PRO A 563 8.46 -7.41 21.53
N LEU A 564 8.66 -7.06 22.80
CA LEU A 564 8.38 -7.95 23.94
C LEU A 564 6.91 -7.85 24.42
N GLY A 565 6.11 -6.95 23.85
CA GLY A 565 4.69 -6.79 24.15
C GLY A 565 3.78 -7.84 23.49
N THR A 566 2.60 -8.07 24.06
CA THR A 566 1.57 -8.98 23.50
C THR A 566 0.68 -8.29 22.47
N ASP A 567 0.55 -6.97 22.54
CA ASP A 567 -0.46 -6.19 21.80
C ASP A 567 0.12 -5.50 20.56
N VAL A 568 1.19 -6.08 20.02
CA VAL A 568 1.93 -5.56 18.87
C VAL A 568 2.28 -6.69 17.89
N PRO A 569 2.17 -6.45 16.57
CA PRO A 569 1.83 -5.16 15.95
C PRO A 569 0.33 -4.83 16.03
N TYR A 570 -0.53 -5.80 16.35
CA TYR A 570 -1.98 -5.60 16.39
C TYR A 570 -2.49 -5.39 17.82
N PRO A 571 -3.18 -4.27 18.12
CA PRO A 571 -3.76 -4.04 19.44
C PRO A 571 -4.86 -5.07 19.76
N SER A 572 -5.22 -5.17 21.04
CA SER A 572 -6.16 -6.20 21.56
C SER A 572 -7.55 -6.22 20.90
N ASP A 573 -7.99 -5.10 20.35
CA ASP A 573 -9.28 -4.92 19.67
C ASP A 573 -9.21 -5.22 18.16
N HIS A 574 -8.00 -5.42 17.61
CA HIS A 574 -7.81 -5.67 16.19
C HIS A 574 -8.12 -7.14 15.83
N PRO A 575 -8.82 -7.43 14.71
CA PRO A 575 -9.20 -8.81 14.32
C PRO A 575 -8.04 -9.80 14.19
N ARG A 576 -6.82 -9.29 13.97
CA ARG A 576 -5.59 -10.10 13.85
C ARG A 576 -4.74 -10.14 15.12
N HIS A 577 -5.23 -9.67 16.25
CA HIS A 577 -4.48 -9.70 17.52
C HIS A 577 -3.92 -11.09 17.85
N ALA A 578 -4.69 -12.16 17.55
CA ALA A 578 -4.27 -13.54 17.74
C ALA A 578 -3.01 -13.95 16.92
N ASP A 579 -2.64 -13.20 15.87
CA ASP A 579 -1.44 -13.46 15.07
C ASP A 579 -0.15 -13.00 15.77
N ASN A 580 -0.22 -12.10 16.76
CA ASN A 580 0.96 -11.49 17.38
C ASN A 580 1.93 -12.52 17.97
N ALA A 581 1.42 -13.58 18.61
CA ALA A 581 2.25 -14.63 19.19
C ALA A 581 3.09 -15.35 18.13
N ARG A 582 2.47 -15.71 17.00
CA ARG A 582 3.14 -16.37 15.86
C ARG A 582 4.15 -15.44 15.18
N ILE A 583 3.81 -14.15 15.05
CA ILE A 583 4.69 -13.12 14.50
C ILE A 583 5.97 -13.03 15.34
N ARG A 584 5.83 -12.91 16.68
CA ARG A 584 6.96 -12.88 17.61
C ARG A 584 7.83 -14.14 17.52
N GLU A 585 7.23 -15.32 17.53
CA GLU A 585 7.97 -16.59 17.41
C GLU A 585 8.78 -16.63 16.10
N THR A 586 8.18 -16.19 15.00
CA THR A 586 8.84 -16.10 13.68
C THR A 586 10.01 -15.12 13.71
N MET A 587 9.84 -13.95 14.34
CA MET A 587 10.93 -12.97 14.51
C MET A 587 12.07 -13.56 15.33
N THR A 588 11.78 -14.16 16.50
CA THR A 588 12.80 -14.78 17.36
C THR A 588 13.58 -15.87 16.65
N ALA A 589 12.91 -16.73 15.86
CA ALA A 589 13.56 -17.78 15.08
C ALA A 589 14.52 -17.19 14.02
N ARG A 590 14.06 -16.19 13.27
CA ARG A 590 14.88 -15.53 12.25
C ARG A 590 16.07 -14.77 12.85
N THR A 591 15.89 -14.12 13.99
CA THR A 591 17.00 -13.49 14.74
C THR A 591 18.05 -14.52 15.14
N ALA A 592 17.63 -15.71 15.60
CA ALA A 592 18.56 -16.78 15.93
C ALA A 592 19.36 -17.25 14.69
N ASP A 593 18.71 -17.40 13.54
CA ASP A 593 19.38 -17.76 12.28
C ASP A 593 20.38 -16.69 11.82
N LEU A 594 20.02 -15.40 11.91
CA LEU A 594 20.93 -14.29 11.61
C LEU A 594 22.16 -14.31 12.52
N LEU A 595 21.96 -14.52 13.82
CA LEU A 595 23.04 -14.54 14.80
C LEU A 595 23.98 -15.73 14.63
N ARG A 596 23.48 -16.88 14.18
CA ARG A 596 24.29 -18.08 13.88
C ARG A 596 25.28 -17.89 12.74
N ILE A 597 24.94 -17.07 11.74
CA ILE A 597 25.87 -16.77 10.64
C ILE A 597 26.76 -15.56 10.96
N ALA A 598 26.43 -14.79 12.01
CA ALA A 598 27.16 -13.58 12.36
C ALA A 598 28.50 -13.88 13.05
N ALA A 599 28.58 -14.92 13.87
CA ALA A 599 29.75 -15.22 14.68
C ALA A 599 30.14 -16.69 14.65
N ALA A 600 31.42 -16.96 14.93
CA ALA A 600 31.92 -18.30 15.24
C ALA A 600 32.86 -18.20 16.44
N LEU A 601 33.04 -19.31 17.16
CA LEU A 601 34.03 -19.41 18.22
C LEU A 601 34.77 -20.75 18.16
N HIS A 602 35.98 -20.77 18.73
CA HIS A 602 36.78 -21.97 18.91
C HIS A 602 37.54 -21.94 20.24
N VAL A 603 37.47 -23.01 21.02
CA VAL A 603 38.25 -23.17 22.26
C VAL A 603 39.67 -23.57 21.87
N THR A 604 40.62 -22.66 22.01
CA THR A 604 42.01 -22.89 21.61
C THR A 604 42.80 -23.63 22.68
N GLU A 605 42.56 -23.31 23.96
CA GLU A 605 43.25 -23.95 25.07
C GLU A 605 42.42 -23.94 26.35
N VAL A 606 42.44 -25.06 27.08
CA VAL A 606 41.85 -25.19 28.42
C VAL A 606 42.96 -25.38 29.44
N ARG A 607 43.12 -24.42 30.35
CA ARG A 607 44.11 -24.46 31.43
C ARG A 607 43.42 -24.48 32.78
N ARG A 608 44.20 -24.76 33.84
CA ARG A 608 43.68 -24.71 35.20
C ARG A 608 43.41 -23.25 35.58
N GLY A 609 42.14 -22.87 35.68
CA GLY A 609 41.71 -21.54 36.09
C GLY A 609 41.39 -20.57 34.95
N GLU A 610 41.60 -20.95 33.68
CA GLU A 610 41.31 -20.12 32.52
C GLU A 610 40.97 -20.97 31.27
N VAL A 611 40.12 -20.43 30.40
CA VAL A 611 39.82 -20.99 29.08
C VAL A 611 40.13 -19.92 28.05
N GLU A 612 40.96 -20.25 27.07
CA GLU A 612 41.25 -19.38 25.93
C GLU A 612 40.31 -19.73 24.78
N VAL A 613 39.64 -18.71 24.27
CA VAL A 613 38.62 -18.84 23.23
C VAL A 613 38.89 -17.81 22.15
N GLU A 614 38.97 -18.25 20.91
CA GLU A 614 39.00 -17.35 19.77
C GLU A 614 37.58 -17.08 19.28
N VAL A 615 37.20 -15.80 19.15
CA VAL A 615 35.88 -15.36 18.69
C VAL A 615 36.02 -14.63 17.37
N ALA A 616 35.25 -15.01 16.35
CA ALA A 616 35.32 -14.46 15.01
C ALA A 616 34.00 -13.80 14.56
N ASN A 617 34.11 -12.67 13.86
CA ASN A 617 33.02 -12.13 13.06
C ASN A 617 32.98 -12.88 11.72
N LEU A 618 32.03 -13.81 11.59
CA LEU A 618 32.05 -14.85 10.58
C LEU A 618 31.63 -14.36 9.18
N ALA A 619 30.51 -13.64 9.11
CA ALA A 619 29.90 -13.26 7.84
C ALA A 619 29.35 -11.84 7.79
N THR A 620 29.39 -11.08 8.90
CA THR A 620 28.64 -9.82 8.94
C THR A 620 29.25 -8.77 8.01
N GLY A 621 28.38 -7.88 7.53
CA GLY A 621 28.73 -6.71 6.73
C GLY A 621 29.60 -5.71 7.47
N HIS A 622 29.39 -5.62 8.78
CA HIS A 622 29.70 -4.50 9.65
C HIS A 622 30.41 -4.99 10.92
N HIS A 623 30.58 -4.13 11.92
CA HIS A 623 31.16 -4.53 13.18
C HIS A 623 30.27 -5.52 13.94
N LEU A 624 30.87 -6.35 14.80
CA LEU A 624 30.11 -7.25 15.67
C LEU A 624 30.35 -6.91 17.15
N PRO A 625 29.32 -6.48 17.90
CA PRO A 625 27.98 -6.07 17.47
C PRO A 625 27.96 -4.66 16.84
N ALA A 626 27.02 -4.41 15.92
CA ALA A 626 26.77 -3.10 15.29
C ALA A 626 25.45 -2.48 15.75
N GLY A 627 25.11 -1.33 15.16
CA GLY A 627 23.81 -0.66 15.37
C GLY A 627 23.82 0.21 16.63
N PHE A 628 22.68 0.22 17.35
CA PHE A 628 22.54 0.76 18.70
C PHE A 628 23.30 -0.09 19.74
N ALA A 629 24.62 -0.23 19.56
CA ALA A 629 25.49 -1.16 20.27
C ALA A 629 25.58 -0.90 21.79
N PHE A 630 25.16 0.27 22.27
CA PHE A 630 25.15 0.60 23.70
C PHE A 630 24.06 -0.17 24.46
N ALA A 631 22.96 -0.49 23.79
CA ALA A 631 21.86 -1.25 24.36
C ALA A 631 22.02 -2.76 24.16
N ARG A 632 23.12 -3.27 23.59
CA ARG A 632 23.31 -4.70 23.27
C ARG A 632 24.20 -5.40 24.27
N GLU A 633 23.89 -6.64 24.58
CA GLU A 633 24.74 -7.53 25.37
C GLU A 633 25.23 -8.70 24.54
N MET A 634 26.54 -8.91 24.51
CA MET A 634 27.17 -10.10 23.94
C MET A 634 28.25 -10.60 24.89
N TRP A 635 28.19 -11.86 25.30
CA TRP A 635 29.09 -12.42 26.31
C TRP A 635 29.39 -13.91 26.08
N LEU A 636 30.46 -14.39 26.73
CA LEU A 636 30.83 -15.81 26.74
C LEU A 636 30.27 -16.49 27.99
N GLU A 637 29.63 -17.63 27.81
CA GLU A 637 29.26 -18.56 28.87
C GLU A 637 30.19 -19.76 28.84
N VAL A 638 30.76 -20.13 29.99
CA VAL A 638 31.60 -21.31 30.15
C VAL A 638 30.90 -22.31 31.06
N ALA A 639 30.68 -23.52 30.57
CA ALA A 639 30.13 -24.63 31.33
C ALA A 639 31.12 -25.80 31.39
N VAL A 640 31.08 -26.56 32.48
CA VAL A 640 31.90 -27.75 32.69
C VAL A 640 31.05 -28.98 32.94
N ARG A 641 31.58 -30.15 32.58
CA ARG A 641 30.99 -31.46 32.88
C ARG A 641 32.11 -32.43 33.28
N ASP A 642 31.89 -33.25 34.30
CA ASP A 642 32.87 -34.26 34.71
C ASP A 642 32.92 -35.40 33.67
N THR A 643 34.11 -35.85 33.31
CA THR A 643 34.27 -36.99 32.39
C THR A 643 34.01 -38.34 33.07
N ALA A 644 34.18 -38.41 34.39
CA ALA A 644 34.02 -39.62 35.18
C ALA A 644 32.61 -39.82 35.73
N ARG A 645 31.76 -38.79 35.66
CA ARG A 645 30.36 -38.82 36.12
C ARG A 645 29.44 -38.50 34.95
N ALA A 646 28.27 -39.13 34.89
CA ALA A 646 27.23 -38.76 33.93
C ALA A 646 26.43 -37.55 34.45
N ASP A 647 27.12 -36.44 34.78
CA ASP A 647 26.49 -35.20 35.21
C ASP A 647 26.12 -34.30 34.02
N GLY A 648 25.18 -33.38 34.25
CA GLY A 648 24.82 -32.36 33.27
C GLY A 648 25.88 -31.26 33.18
N TRP A 649 25.82 -30.44 32.13
CA TRP A 649 26.64 -29.23 32.04
C TRP A 649 26.30 -28.26 33.17
N ARG A 650 27.30 -27.84 33.94
CA ARG A 650 27.18 -26.80 34.98
C ARG A 650 27.88 -25.54 34.53
N VAL A 651 27.17 -24.42 34.51
CA VAL A 651 27.74 -23.12 34.13
C VAL A 651 28.62 -22.59 35.27
N ILE A 652 29.81 -22.12 34.94
CA ILE A 652 30.77 -21.57 35.91
C ILE A 652 31.14 -20.12 35.61
N VAL A 653 30.87 -19.64 34.40
CA VAL A 653 31.06 -18.24 33.98
C VAL A 653 29.89 -17.85 33.07
N GLY A 654 29.34 -16.66 33.27
CA GLY A 654 28.28 -16.10 32.41
C GLY A 654 26.89 -16.74 32.58
N GLY A 655 26.69 -17.47 33.68
CA GLY A 655 25.41 -18.05 34.11
C GLY A 655 24.86 -17.42 35.38
N GLY A 656 23.78 -18.00 35.91
CA GLY A 656 23.27 -17.71 37.24
C GLY A 656 24.25 -18.16 38.34
N GLY A 657 24.11 -17.57 39.53
CA GLY A 657 24.96 -17.88 40.69
C GLY A 657 24.78 -19.30 41.26
N ASP A 658 23.79 -20.04 40.76
CA ASP A 658 23.43 -21.41 41.12
C ASP A 658 24.10 -22.47 40.20
N GLY A 659 24.90 -22.03 39.23
CA GLY A 659 25.55 -22.89 38.25
C GLY A 659 24.65 -23.29 37.08
N LEU A 660 23.51 -22.63 36.90
CA LEU A 660 22.63 -22.78 35.75
C LEU A 660 22.89 -21.65 34.72
N PRO A 661 22.44 -21.81 33.46
CA PRO A 661 22.40 -20.70 32.51
C PRO A 661 21.55 -19.55 33.07
N LEU A 662 21.88 -18.31 32.68
CA LEU A 662 21.01 -17.17 33.00
C LEU A 662 19.61 -17.41 32.45
N THR A 663 18.61 -17.23 33.31
CA THR A 663 17.23 -17.03 32.87
C THR A 663 17.12 -15.68 32.16
N ARG A 664 16.08 -15.52 31.34
CA ARG A 664 15.96 -14.37 30.45
C ARG A 664 15.95 -13.02 31.17
N GLY A 665 15.26 -12.92 32.31
CA GLY A 665 15.22 -11.70 33.14
C GLY A 665 16.42 -11.48 34.05
N GLU A 666 17.32 -12.46 34.21
CA GLU A 666 18.49 -12.30 35.08
C GLU A 666 19.54 -11.40 34.43
N ARG A 667 20.09 -10.50 35.25
CA ARG A 667 21.15 -9.58 34.85
C ARG A 667 22.48 -10.32 34.72
N LEU A 668 23.23 -9.98 33.69
CA LEU A 668 24.59 -10.45 33.51
C LEU A 668 25.50 -9.83 34.58
N ASP A 669 26.33 -10.64 35.26
CA ASP A 669 27.38 -10.09 36.12
C ASP A 669 28.41 -9.35 35.27
N LYS A 670 28.30 -8.03 35.31
CA LYS A 670 29.17 -7.09 34.63
C LYS A 670 30.27 -6.56 35.55
N SER A 671 30.56 -7.15 36.70
CA SER A 671 31.68 -6.68 37.51
C SER A 671 33.01 -6.85 36.76
N ALA A 672 34.02 -6.02 37.08
CA ALA A 672 35.36 -6.18 36.49
C ALA A 672 35.98 -7.57 36.75
N ARG A 673 35.46 -8.31 37.74
CA ARG A 673 35.89 -9.68 38.07
C ARG A 673 35.36 -10.73 37.09
N SER A 674 34.23 -10.47 36.41
CA SER A 674 33.64 -11.44 35.49
C SER A 674 34.33 -11.48 34.13
N GLY A 675 34.91 -10.35 33.69
CA GLY A 675 35.55 -10.25 32.36
C GLY A 675 34.56 -10.43 31.19
N LEU A 676 33.27 -10.20 31.42
CA LEU A 676 32.19 -10.49 30.46
C LEU A 676 31.66 -9.27 29.69
N ARG A 677 32.33 -8.12 29.77
CA ARG A 677 31.89 -6.87 29.13
C ARG A 677 32.41 -6.66 27.70
N ASN A 678 32.82 -7.73 27.04
CA ASN A 678 33.78 -7.72 25.94
C ASN A 678 33.36 -6.99 24.65
N PHE A 679 32.09 -6.55 24.51
CA PHE A 679 31.53 -6.06 23.25
C PHE A 679 30.34 -5.08 23.36
N GLN A 680 30.33 -4.15 24.33
CA GLN A 680 29.23 -3.17 24.48
C GLN A 680 29.76 -1.74 24.32
N ALA A 681 28.98 -0.86 23.69
CA ALA A 681 29.26 0.58 23.70
C ALA A 681 28.72 1.25 24.96
N VAL A 682 29.20 2.46 25.27
CA VAL A 682 28.72 3.23 26.42
C VAL A 682 28.20 4.60 25.97
N LEU A 683 27.04 4.99 26.49
CA LEU A 683 26.53 6.36 26.38
C LEU A 683 27.21 7.24 27.45
N TRP A 684 28.12 8.12 27.03
CA TRP A 684 28.95 8.92 27.92
C TRP A 684 28.46 10.36 28.06
N THR A 685 28.24 10.81 29.30
CA THR A 685 27.68 12.13 29.66
C THR A 685 28.74 13.21 29.95
N GLY A 686 29.99 12.80 30.17
CA GLY A 686 31.17 13.68 30.24
C GLY A 686 31.40 14.50 31.51
N ALA A 687 30.55 14.44 32.53
CA ALA A 687 30.78 15.09 33.83
C ALA A 687 31.36 14.14 34.89
N HIS A 688 30.89 12.89 34.94
CA HIS A 688 31.26 11.91 35.98
C HIS A 688 31.45 10.47 35.48
N GLY A 689 31.38 10.22 34.17
CA GLY A 689 31.52 8.85 33.63
C GLY A 689 30.32 7.94 33.91
N ASP A 690 29.16 8.50 34.25
CA ASP A 690 27.93 7.74 34.50
C ASP A 690 27.26 7.30 33.19
N ASP A 691 26.89 6.01 33.11
CA ASP A 691 26.09 5.44 32.03
C ASP A 691 24.67 6.05 32.03
N THR A 692 24.18 6.47 30.87
CA THR A 692 22.77 6.87 30.69
C THR A 692 22.08 5.97 29.67
N VAL A 693 20.75 6.02 29.66
CA VAL A 693 19.89 5.37 28.64
C VAL A 693 19.26 6.39 27.67
N LEU A 694 19.46 7.69 27.91
CA LEU A 694 18.89 8.78 27.10
C LEU A 694 19.94 9.40 26.17
N GLN A 695 19.61 9.46 24.88
CA GLN A 695 20.50 9.94 23.83
C GLN A 695 20.82 11.43 23.97
N ASN A 696 19.85 12.26 24.35
CA ASN A 696 20.07 13.70 24.52
C ASN A 696 20.83 14.07 25.80
N GLN A 697 21.10 13.11 26.68
CA GLN A 697 22.04 13.27 27.80
C GLN A 697 23.48 12.89 27.41
N THR A 698 23.65 12.27 26.24
CA THR A 698 24.92 11.70 25.80
C THR A 698 25.71 12.73 25.00
N LYS A 699 27.01 12.87 25.32
CA LYS A 699 27.96 13.64 24.52
C LYS A 699 28.65 12.79 23.46
N LYS A 700 28.98 11.54 23.79
CA LYS A 700 29.64 10.59 22.89
C LYS A 700 29.18 9.16 23.14
N VAL A 701 29.17 8.35 22.08
CA VAL A 701 29.04 6.88 22.18
C VAL A 701 30.45 6.29 22.16
N LEU A 702 30.94 5.87 23.31
CA LEU A 702 32.30 5.35 23.44
C LEU A 702 32.36 3.87 23.06
N LYS A 703 33.38 3.50 22.30
CA LYS A 703 33.66 2.13 21.84
C LYS A 703 35.15 1.84 21.95
N GLY A 704 35.50 0.58 22.19
CA GLY A 704 36.88 0.09 22.09
C GLY A 704 37.89 0.91 22.89
N LYS A 705 39.02 1.24 22.26
CA LYS A 705 40.11 2.03 22.87
C LYS A 705 39.64 3.36 23.49
N GLU A 706 38.66 4.03 22.91
CA GLU A 706 38.14 5.30 23.45
C GLU A 706 37.34 5.07 24.75
N ALA A 707 36.56 3.98 24.82
CA ALA A 707 35.88 3.60 26.06
C ALA A 707 36.89 3.22 27.16
N VAL A 708 37.93 2.45 26.81
CA VAL A 708 39.02 2.08 27.73
C VAL A 708 39.72 3.32 28.27
N ALA A 709 40.06 4.28 27.42
CA ALA A 709 40.71 5.53 27.80
C ALA A 709 39.86 6.38 28.78
N ASN A 710 38.54 6.20 28.78
CA ASN A 710 37.59 6.94 29.62
C ASN A 710 37.08 6.13 30.82
N GLY A 711 37.82 5.09 31.25
CA GLY A 711 37.54 4.37 32.50
C GLY A 711 36.65 3.14 32.35
N PHE A 712 36.44 2.64 31.13
CA PHE A 712 35.72 1.39 30.85
C PHE A 712 36.69 0.32 30.30
N PRO A 713 37.59 -0.22 31.15
CA PRO A 713 38.74 -1.05 30.72
C PRO A 713 38.34 -2.38 30.08
N ASP A 714 37.09 -2.77 30.24
CA ASP A 714 36.50 -4.03 29.86
C ASP A 714 35.66 -3.94 28.56
N ARG A 715 35.64 -2.78 27.90
CA ARG A 715 34.95 -2.50 26.63
C ARG A 715 35.94 -2.54 25.46
N VAL A 716 36.24 -3.74 24.97
CA VAL A 716 37.25 -3.97 23.91
C VAL A 716 36.69 -3.60 22.53
N ASP A 717 37.58 -3.36 21.55
CA ASP A 717 37.26 -3.03 20.16
C ASP A 717 36.22 -4.01 19.57
N PHE A 718 35.30 -3.53 18.73
CA PHE A 718 34.39 -4.43 18.03
C PHE A 718 35.13 -5.26 16.98
N LEU A 719 34.61 -6.46 16.68
CA LEU A 719 35.22 -7.31 15.65
C LEU A 719 34.85 -6.81 14.27
N LEU A 720 35.86 -6.46 13.47
CA LEU A 720 35.69 -6.17 12.05
C LEU A 720 35.25 -7.43 11.30
N PRO A 721 34.56 -7.30 10.15
CA PRO A 721 34.23 -8.45 9.30
C PRO A 721 35.43 -9.35 9.01
N GLY A 722 35.28 -10.66 9.23
CA GLY A 722 36.32 -11.67 9.02
C GLY A 722 37.42 -11.70 10.08
N GLN A 723 37.44 -10.76 11.02
CA GLN A 723 38.41 -10.72 12.11
C GLN A 723 38.08 -11.75 13.18
N SER A 724 39.11 -12.37 13.74
CA SER A 724 39.05 -13.13 14.98
C SER A 724 39.87 -12.47 16.09
N ARG A 725 39.50 -12.75 17.35
CA ARG A 725 40.22 -12.27 18.53
C ARG A 725 40.28 -13.34 19.61
N PRO A 726 41.47 -13.62 20.19
CA PRO A 726 41.58 -14.45 21.38
C PRO A 726 41.04 -13.70 22.61
N VAL A 727 40.26 -14.42 23.41
CA VAL A 727 39.67 -13.96 24.66
C VAL A 727 40.01 -14.99 25.73
N VAL A 728 40.71 -14.54 26.78
CA VAL A 728 41.02 -15.37 27.94
C VAL A 728 39.92 -15.18 28.98
N VAL A 729 39.20 -16.25 29.29
CA VAL A 729 38.10 -16.25 30.25
C VAL A 729 38.56 -16.91 31.56
N PRO A 730 38.64 -16.17 32.68
CA PRO A 730 38.91 -16.76 33.98
C PRO A 730 37.80 -17.75 34.35
N ALA A 731 38.15 -19.03 34.47
CA ALA A 731 37.19 -20.11 34.67
C ALA A 731 37.80 -21.20 35.55
N PRO A 732 37.24 -21.53 36.73
CA PRO A 732 37.80 -22.51 37.66
C PRO A 732 37.63 -23.96 37.17
N VAL A 733 38.24 -24.30 36.03
CA VAL A 733 38.23 -25.64 35.43
C VAL A 733 39.23 -26.55 36.15
N GLU A 734 38.79 -27.77 36.44
CA GLU A 734 39.58 -28.83 37.08
C GLU A 734 40.00 -29.93 36.10
N ARG A 735 41.02 -30.72 36.48
CA ARG A 735 41.44 -31.88 35.66
C ARG A 735 40.32 -32.91 35.60
N GLY A 736 40.09 -33.47 34.41
CA GLY A 736 39.05 -34.47 34.18
C GLY A 736 37.68 -33.88 33.85
N GLN A 737 37.58 -32.57 33.62
CA GLN A 737 36.36 -31.92 33.13
C GLN A 737 36.45 -31.65 31.63
N ARG A 738 35.31 -31.77 30.93
CA ARG A 738 35.11 -31.18 29.59
C ARG A 738 34.57 -29.78 29.73
N VAL A 739 34.89 -28.91 28.78
CA VAL A 739 34.44 -27.52 28.74
C VAL A 739 33.49 -27.33 27.56
N ARG A 740 32.45 -26.53 27.74
CA ARG A 740 31.61 -26.01 26.66
C ARG A 740 31.58 -24.51 26.77
N VAL A 741 31.87 -23.83 25.67
CA VAL A 741 31.78 -22.39 25.57
C VAL A 741 30.64 -22.02 24.63
N ARG A 742 29.81 -21.05 25.04
CA ARG A 742 28.78 -20.46 24.19
C ARG A 742 28.99 -18.96 24.07
N LEU A 743 28.85 -18.42 22.87
CA LEU A 743 28.70 -16.98 22.65
C LEU A 743 27.21 -16.65 22.66
N LEU A 744 26.79 -15.81 23.61
CA LEU A 744 25.40 -15.44 23.84
C LEU A 744 25.16 -13.99 23.46
N PHE A 745 23.94 -13.68 23.01
CA PHE A 745 23.49 -12.34 22.64
C PHE A 745 22.13 -12.03 23.25
N ARG A 746 21.96 -10.79 23.73
CA ARG A 746 20.69 -10.23 24.19
C ARG A 746 20.53 -8.83 23.63
N ALA A 747 19.39 -8.58 22.99
CA ALA A 747 19.14 -7.32 22.30
C ALA A 747 18.97 -6.15 23.26
N LEU A 748 18.28 -6.35 24.39
CA LEU A 748 18.04 -5.32 25.41
C LEU A 748 18.31 -5.93 26.80
N PRO A 749 19.25 -5.40 27.58
CA PRO A 749 19.51 -5.81 28.96
C PRO A 749 18.29 -5.57 29.85
N PRO A 750 17.99 -6.44 30.83
CA PRO A 750 16.94 -6.20 31.81
C PRO A 750 17.07 -4.83 32.48
N GLU A 751 18.26 -4.46 32.93
CA GLU A 751 18.50 -3.18 33.61
C GLU A 751 18.27 -1.96 32.73
N PHE A 752 18.43 -2.08 31.40
CA PHE A 752 18.11 -0.99 30.47
C PHE A 752 16.60 -0.77 30.41
N ILE A 753 15.82 -1.84 30.30
CA ILE A 753 14.36 -1.80 30.25
C ILE A 753 13.79 -1.33 31.60
N GLU A 754 14.36 -1.81 32.71
CA GLU A 754 13.98 -1.38 34.06
C GLU A 754 14.24 0.11 34.29
N GLU A 755 15.36 0.65 33.79
CA GLU A 755 15.65 2.08 33.92
C GLU A 755 14.68 2.92 33.08
N LEU A 756 14.28 2.47 31.88
CA LEU A 756 13.19 3.10 31.12
C LEU A 756 11.89 3.08 31.93
N ALA A 757 11.51 1.94 32.53
CA ALA A 757 10.30 1.83 33.34
C ALA A 757 10.33 2.80 34.54
N SER A 758 11.47 2.83 35.26
CA SER A 758 11.72 3.69 36.41
C SER A 758 11.63 5.18 36.05
N ARG A 759 12.16 5.58 34.88
CA ARG A 759 12.08 6.96 34.39
C ARG A 759 10.67 7.33 33.93
N THR A 760 9.97 6.42 33.26
CA THR A 760 8.57 6.61 32.86
C THR A 760 7.69 6.83 34.09
N GLU A 761 7.89 6.06 35.15
CA GLU A 761 7.12 6.18 36.40
C GLU A 761 7.39 7.50 37.14
N ARG A 762 8.66 7.96 37.17
CA ARG A 762 9.06 9.20 37.86
C ARG A 762 8.71 10.49 37.11
N THR A 763 8.65 10.44 35.77
CA THR A 763 8.32 11.62 34.96
C THR A 763 6.82 11.95 35.09
N PRO A 764 6.43 13.24 35.29
CA PRO A 764 5.03 13.65 35.27
C PRO A 764 4.30 13.24 33.99
N ALA A 765 3.04 12.82 34.10
CA ALA A 765 2.30 12.26 32.96
C ALA A 765 2.04 13.32 31.87
N ASP A 766 1.79 14.57 32.25
CA ASP A 766 1.64 15.73 31.37
C ASP A 766 2.91 16.09 30.59
N HIS A 767 4.08 15.65 31.05
CA HIS A 767 5.33 15.79 30.30
C HIS A 767 5.51 14.68 29.24
N LEU A 768 4.89 13.51 29.44
CA LEU A 768 5.01 12.34 28.56
C LEU A 768 3.87 12.23 27.54
N TYR A 769 2.66 12.59 27.92
CA TYR A 769 1.45 12.40 27.13
C TYR A 769 0.70 13.72 26.94
N PRO A 770 0.18 14.01 25.74
CA PRO A 770 -0.60 15.23 25.49
C PRO A 770 -1.86 15.35 26.36
N ASP A 771 -2.45 14.22 26.76
CA ASP A 771 -3.65 14.14 27.60
C ASP A 771 -3.36 14.11 29.11
N GLY A 772 -2.09 14.00 29.50
CA GLY A 772 -1.68 13.85 30.90
C GLY A 772 -2.18 12.58 31.58
N ASP A 773 -2.49 11.50 30.84
CA ASP A 773 -3.07 10.27 31.40
C ASP A 773 -2.07 9.52 32.31
N ALA A 774 -2.18 9.75 33.63
CA ALA A 774 -1.37 9.07 34.64
C ALA A 774 -1.62 7.55 34.73
N ALA A 775 -2.81 7.08 34.33
CA ALA A 775 -3.09 5.65 34.29
C ALA A 775 -2.36 4.99 33.12
N ARG A 776 -2.29 5.65 31.95
CA ARG A 776 -1.47 5.22 30.82
C ARG A 776 -0.01 5.12 31.19
N ARG A 777 0.54 6.14 31.86
CA ARG A 777 1.91 6.11 32.42
C ARG A 777 2.18 4.87 33.26
N SER A 778 1.27 4.58 34.18
CA SER A 778 1.40 3.46 35.11
C SER A 778 1.33 2.11 34.38
N ARG A 779 0.45 1.99 33.37
CA ARG A 779 0.36 0.79 32.51
C ARG A 779 1.62 0.59 31.68
N GLU A 780 2.17 1.64 31.08
CA GLU A 780 3.40 1.57 30.29
C GLU A 780 4.61 1.16 31.14
N ALA A 781 4.79 1.77 32.32
CA ALA A 781 5.85 1.39 33.25
C ALA A 781 5.72 -0.07 33.70
N THR A 782 4.50 -0.54 33.97
CA THR A 782 4.24 -1.95 34.32
C THR A 782 4.58 -2.89 33.18
N LEU A 783 4.20 -2.54 31.95
CA LEU A 783 4.53 -3.31 30.76
C LEU A 783 6.05 -3.42 30.57
N LEU A 784 6.78 -2.31 30.69
CA LEU A 784 8.25 -2.32 30.58
C LEU A 784 8.89 -3.21 31.65
N ARG A 785 8.41 -3.19 32.91
CA ARG A 785 8.91 -4.11 33.95
C ARG A 785 8.67 -5.57 33.58
N ALA A 786 7.48 -5.91 33.09
CA ALA A 786 7.20 -7.27 32.62
C ALA A 786 8.09 -7.69 31.44
N MET A 787 8.41 -6.74 30.54
CA MET A 787 9.33 -6.98 29.43
C MET A 787 10.77 -7.21 29.92
N ALA A 788 11.18 -6.60 31.04
CA ALA A 788 12.49 -6.81 31.64
C ALA A 788 12.67 -8.22 32.24
N ASP A 789 11.58 -8.93 32.55
CA ASP A 789 11.61 -10.28 33.11
C ASP A 789 11.83 -11.38 32.05
N ASP A 790 11.60 -11.10 30.77
CA ASP A 790 11.70 -12.09 29.67
C ASP A 790 12.44 -11.57 28.40
N PRO A 791 13.54 -10.78 28.48
CA PRO A 791 14.29 -10.42 27.28
C PRO A 791 15.03 -11.67 26.74
N PRO A 792 14.83 -12.03 25.47
CA PRO A 792 15.34 -13.27 24.93
C PRO A 792 16.87 -13.27 24.79
N ILE A 793 17.43 -14.43 25.12
CA ILE A 793 18.85 -14.72 25.00
C ILE A 793 19.03 -15.70 23.84
N HIS A 794 19.88 -15.34 22.89
CA HIS A 794 20.20 -16.12 21.71
C HIS A 794 21.60 -16.73 21.82
N VAL A 795 21.76 -17.96 21.37
CA VAL A 795 23.07 -18.60 21.20
C VAL A 795 23.57 -18.29 19.79
N MET A 796 24.72 -17.62 19.69
CA MET A 796 25.34 -17.27 18.42
C MET A 796 26.23 -18.40 17.90
N ALA A 797 27.06 -18.97 18.77
CA ALA A 797 27.99 -20.04 18.45
C ALA A 797 28.27 -20.89 19.70
N THR A 798 28.61 -22.16 19.50
CA THR A 798 29.01 -23.08 20.58
C THR A 798 30.28 -23.82 20.18
N ASP A 799 31.12 -24.15 21.16
CA ASP A 799 32.22 -25.10 20.97
C ASP A 799 32.47 -25.90 22.26
N GLU A 800 33.04 -27.10 22.12
CA GLU A 800 33.36 -28.00 23.23
C GLU A 800 34.85 -28.38 23.22
N GLY A 801 35.53 -28.18 24.35
CA GLY A 801 36.95 -28.48 24.57
C GLY A 801 37.22 -29.57 25.61
#